data_AF-S7T729-F1
#
_entry.id   AF-S7T729-F1
#
_cell.length_a   1.000
_cell.length_b   1.000
_cell.length_c   1.000
_cell.angle_alpha   90.00
_cell.angle_beta   90.00
_cell.angle_gamma   90.00
#
_symmetry.space_group_name_H-M   'P 1'
#
loop_
_entity.id
_entity.type
_entity.pdbx_description
1 polymer ?
#
loop_
_entity_poly.entity_id
_entity_poly.type
_entity_poly.pdbx_seq_one_letter_code
_entity_poly.pdbx_strand_id
1 'polypeptide(L)'
;MRCAKASAIMVSCILFAMLVGCKSTGQHGEVQYNMFYGPDDHIAELLAEGKVDEASTIYNSHSAVLDPAKAKDKALIDELARALRQDIEPKIASLLDGFGKTSWPAPHEDWLAIRALLNDAGQTIEHVQAQSVLALPDQKPAGFDALVVAHKTLIARVEAGADEAFASYPIFEDSHFFSDYPVPLDAESFLARNRECIQERLAAATPRDIAAMYATYRGDLGAACQENVAENYFCSLVGGDPKAASIPALLKAAADVRKADMPLARIEQIKIAVVNVTSPTLIQEKQIEFPLHIDVDMPFDVEAAPLESAFDGAGAKAADVLVVMSVAMARTDRDMAEGGMIPSRLLAGYKEIPNPEYEKTRLELEQTSARKTAADIRASIPRYGLAAFAQIADAIAAAALGQEVEDLTEKLVNTPRTLKDPVYQDYSVRRIEVDSVKHATVNYYVIDKRAMTMFSDTFDARIQNSFSVVYDVQETDVNKENLYAQHASENAVLDYEKEPLVVPLSAILAEFGKGADQAERIASLGQVMETLVADRNLALASAAARTFTDARNDQRFDHVVKIHNLKGGSGSGFYVAEDMVMTNYHVVEGTKVPVLKNYDGIEMTGTVVAHDVRLDLALIKVSKRGIPVTFYSANELDLGSQVDLIGHPEGFDFTITRGVVSAVRRARSAYGDLGRPVLYVQSDVAANPGNSGGPVFLNDKVVAVCDWTKRGSQNLNFFIHYSEVLEFLHKRGVRPRT
;
A
#
# COMPACT_ATOMS: atom_id res chain seq x y z
N MET A 1 14.66 38.26 111.49
CA MET A 1 15.07 39.04 110.30
C MET A 1 16.07 38.23 109.48
N ARG A 2 15.63 37.64 108.37
CA ARG A 2 16.34 37.51 107.08
C ARG A 2 15.45 36.68 106.15
N CYS A 3 14.34 37.30 105.76
CA CYS A 3 13.62 36.99 104.52
C CYS A 3 14.35 37.67 103.35
N ALA A 4 14.09 37.16 102.14
CA ALA A 4 14.45 37.70 100.83
C ALA A 4 15.89 37.40 100.34
N LYS A 5 16.10 36.15 99.89
CA LYS A 5 16.86 35.80 98.67
C LYS A 5 16.56 34.34 98.28
N ALA A 6 15.28 34.01 98.13
CA ALA A 6 14.80 32.71 97.66
C ALA A 6 13.54 32.95 96.81
N SER A 7 13.71 33.23 95.52
CA SER A 7 12.62 33.19 94.51
C SER A 7 13.04 33.38 93.05
N ALA A 8 14.32 33.60 92.71
CA ALA A 8 14.72 33.80 91.30
C ALA A 8 15.56 32.67 90.69
N ILE A 9 16.20 31.81 91.49
CA ILE A 9 17.11 30.76 90.98
C ILE A 9 16.42 29.37 90.95
N MET A 10 15.37 29.16 91.74
CA MET A 10 14.69 27.86 91.84
C MET A 10 13.68 27.60 90.72
N VAL A 11 13.22 28.65 90.01
CA VAL A 11 12.29 28.52 88.86
C VAL A 11 13.03 28.29 87.54
N SER A 12 14.33 28.64 87.46
CA SER A 12 15.14 28.42 86.26
C SER A 12 15.76 27.01 86.19
N CYS A 13 16.06 26.37 87.34
CA CYS A 13 16.58 24.99 87.35
C CYS A 13 15.48 23.92 87.23
N ILE A 14 14.22 24.23 87.56
CA ILE A 14 13.10 23.28 87.45
C ILE A 14 12.47 23.31 86.04
N LEU A 15 12.56 24.44 85.31
CA LEU A 15 12.22 24.46 83.88
C LEU A 15 13.30 23.85 82.98
N PHE A 16 14.58 23.91 83.38
CA PHE A 16 15.67 23.29 82.62
C PHE A 16 15.74 21.77 82.82
N ALA A 17 15.25 21.24 83.95
CA ALA A 17 15.22 19.80 84.22
C ALA A 17 13.97 19.07 83.65
N MET A 18 12.97 19.79 83.13
CA MET A 18 11.79 19.20 82.45
C MET A 18 11.83 19.26 80.92
N LEU A 19 12.91 19.78 80.32
CA LEU A 19 13.09 19.90 78.86
C LEU A 19 14.31 19.13 78.32
N VAL A 20 15.02 18.39 79.18
CA VAL A 20 16.16 17.56 78.78
C VAL A 20 15.61 16.17 78.43
N GLY A 21 15.51 15.88 77.13
CA GLY A 21 15.24 14.53 76.61
C GLY A 21 13.83 14.23 76.08
N CYS A 22 12.93 15.22 75.93
CA CYS A 22 11.60 14.96 75.37
C CYS A 22 11.58 14.92 73.84
N LYS A 23 11.22 13.76 73.28
CA LYS A 23 10.84 13.52 71.88
C LYS A 23 9.74 14.50 71.45
N SER A 24 9.98 15.32 70.43
CA SER A 24 8.94 16.18 69.82
C SER A 24 8.39 15.53 68.56
N THR A 25 7.07 15.33 68.48
CA THR A 25 6.38 14.80 67.31
C THR A 25 5.75 15.92 66.49
N GLY A 26 5.93 15.89 65.17
CA GLY A 26 5.35 16.85 64.23
C GLY A 26 3.86 16.59 63.96
N GLN A 27 3.22 17.46 63.17
CA GLN A 27 1.77 17.41 62.87
C GLN A 27 1.27 16.13 62.19
N HIS A 28 2.17 15.24 61.74
CA HIS A 28 1.84 13.95 61.12
C HIS A 28 2.43 12.72 61.85
N GLY A 29 2.90 12.88 63.09
CA GLY A 29 3.47 11.77 63.87
C GLY A 29 4.94 11.45 63.56
N GLU A 30 5.57 12.17 62.63
CA GLU A 30 7.01 12.07 62.39
C GLU A 30 7.82 12.67 63.55
N VAL A 31 8.92 12.01 63.90
CA VAL A 31 9.82 12.42 64.98
C VAL A 31 10.69 13.59 64.52
N GLN A 32 10.63 14.71 65.23
CA GLN A 32 11.47 15.88 64.94
C GLN A 32 12.73 15.87 65.81
N TYR A 33 13.89 15.89 65.16
CA TYR A 33 15.19 15.95 65.82
C TYR A 33 15.50 17.36 66.33
N ASN A 34 16.09 17.45 67.52
CA ASN A 34 16.47 18.70 68.16
C ASN A 34 17.84 18.59 68.85
N MET A 35 18.29 19.65 69.53
CA MET A 35 19.62 19.69 70.18
C MET A 35 19.83 18.61 71.26
N PHE A 36 18.75 18.02 71.80
CA PHE A 36 18.78 17.08 72.91
C PHE A 36 18.25 15.67 72.56
N TYR A 37 17.78 15.47 71.32
CA TYR A 37 17.27 14.19 70.83
C TYR A 37 17.61 14.05 69.34
N GLY A 38 18.66 13.26 69.07
CA GLY A 38 19.19 13.03 67.73
C GLY A 38 18.71 11.72 67.09
N PRO A 39 19.09 11.47 65.82
CA PRO A 39 18.86 10.19 65.15
C PRO A 39 19.43 8.99 65.92
N ASP A 40 20.54 9.17 66.64
CA ASP A 40 21.17 8.16 67.50
C ASP A 40 20.29 7.76 68.68
N ASP A 41 19.67 8.73 69.36
CA ASP A 41 18.75 8.48 70.47
C ASP A 41 17.46 7.79 69.98
N HIS A 42 16.99 8.14 68.78
CA HIS A 42 15.81 7.51 68.16
C HIS A 42 16.06 6.06 67.76
N ILE A 43 17.23 5.76 67.18
CA ILE A 43 17.64 4.39 66.86
C ILE A 43 17.73 3.54 68.14
N ALA A 44 18.31 4.08 69.22
CA ALA A 44 18.41 3.39 70.49
C ALA A 44 17.04 3.06 71.11
N GLU A 45 16.09 4.00 71.03
CA GLU A 45 14.70 3.80 71.48
C GLU A 45 14.01 2.70 70.67
N LEU A 46 14.11 2.74 69.34
CA LEU A 46 13.51 1.73 68.46
C LEU A 46 14.09 0.33 68.68
N LEU A 47 15.40 0.23 68.92
CA LEU A 47 16.06 -1.03 69.28
C LEU A 47 15.58 -1.58 70.62
N ALA A 48 15.40 -0.71 71.63
CA ALA A 48 14.85 -1.12 72.93
C ALA A 48 13.39 -1.59 72.82
N GLU A 49 12.62 -1.06 71.86
CA GLU A 49 11.27 -1.50 71.53
C GLU A 49 11.22 -2.76 70.62
N GLY A 50 12.38 -3.26 70.17
CA GLY A 50 12.47 -4.40 69.25
C GLY A 50 12.08 -4.08 67.80
N LYS A 51 11.96 -2.81 67.43
CA LYS A 51 11.61 -2.35 66.08
C LYS A 51 12.85 -2.16 65.21
N VAL A 52 13.51 -3.28 64.92
CA VAL A 52 14.82 -3.32 64.26
C VAL A 52 14.77 -2.74 62.83
N ASP A 53 13.70 -3.00 62.06
CA ASP A 53 13.54 -2.48 60.70
C ASP A 53 13.34 -0.96 60.64
N GLU A 54 12.55 -0.42 61.58
CA GLU A 54 12.36 1.03 61.74
C GLU A 54 13.69 1.68 62.13
N ALA A 55 14.43 1.08 63.07
CA ALA A 55 15.75 1.54 63.49
C ALA A 55 16.74 1.56 62.32
N SER A 56 16.73 0.52 61.48
CA SER A 56 17.58 0.43 60.29
C SER A 56 17.20 1.47 59.22
N THR A 57 15.92 1.77 59.07
CA THR A 57 15.43 2.83 58.16
C THR A 57 15.94 4.21 58.59
N ILE A 58 15.89 4.50 59.89
CA ILE A 58 16.45 5.74 60.45
C ILE A 58 17.97 5.78 60.26
N TYR A 59 18.66 4.66 60.48
CA TYR A 59 20.10 4.56 60.24
C TYR A 59 20.46 4.83 58.77
N ASN A 60 19.77 4.20 57.81
CA ASN A 60 20.04 4.39 56.37
C ASN A 60 19.83 5.83 55.92
N SER A 61 18.87 6.55 56.49
CA SER A 61 18.58 7.96 56.15
C SER A 61 19.49 8.97 56.84
N HIS A 62 20.14 8.60 57.96
CA HIS A 62 20.92 9.51 58.80
C HIS A 62 22.33 8.99 59.13
N SER A 63 22.85 8.02 58.36
CA SER A 63 24.13 7.33 58.63
C SER A 63 25.33 8.27 58.75
N ALA A 64 25.31 9.42 58.05
CA ALA A 64 26.35 10.44 58.10
C ALA A 64 26.47 11.16 59.46
N VAL A 65 25.45 11.06 60.33
CA VAL A 65 25.40 11.71 61.64
C VAL A 65 26.08 10.85 62.72
N LEU A 66 26.15 9.54 62.51
CA LEU A 66 26.75 8.56 63.42
C LEU A 66 28.22 8.33 63.04
N ASP A 67 29.15 8.64 63.95
CA ASP A 67 30.58 8.48 63.71
C ASP A 67 31.09 7.15 64.30
N PRO A 68 31.44 6.14 63.49
CA PRO A 68 31.91 4.85 63.98
C PRO A 68 33.23 4.93 64.77
N ALA A 69 33.94 6.05 64.75
CA ALA A 69 35.11 6.30 65.60
C ALA A 69 34.73 6.69 67.05
N LYS A 70 33.49 7.12 67.31
CA LYS A 70 33.00 7.44 68.66
C LYS A 70 32.45 6.19 69.33
N ALA A 71 32.87 5.96 70.58
CA ALA A 71 32.49 4.77 71.34
C ALA A 71 30.97 4.60 71.54
N LYS A 72 30.21 5.70 71.71
CA LYS A 72 28.75 5.68 71.86
C LYS A 72 28.07 5.20 70.56
N ASP A 73 28.40 5.86 69.45
CA ASP A 73 27.82 5.60 68.13
C ASP A 73 28.22 4.20 67.63
N LYS A 74 29.46 3.77 67.89
CA LYS A 74 29.94 2.41 67.58
C LYS A 74 29.15 1.34 68.33
N ALA A 75 28.88 1.52 69.62
CA ALA A 75 28.09 0.55 70.39
C ALA A 75 26.67 0.39 69.84
N LEU A 76 26.05 1.49 69.41
CA LEU A 76 24.72 1.51 68.79
C LEU A 76 24.70 0.85 67.41
N ILE A 77 25.73 1.12 66.58
CA ILE A 77 25.94 0.46 65.29
C ILE A 77 26.12 -1.06 65.47
N ASP A 78 26.96 -1.46 66.43
CA ASP A 78 27.21 -2.87 66.75
C ASP A 78 25.93 -3.57 67.25
N GLU A 79 25.08 -2.86 67.97
CA GLU A 79 23.79 -3.37 68.48
C GLU A 79 22.75 -3.54 67.36
N LEU A 80 22.58 -2.52 66.51
CA LEU A 80 21.70 -2.58 65.34
C LEU A 80 22.14 -3.70 64.37
N ALA A 81 23.44 -3.77 64.06
CA ALA A 81 23.98 -4.79 63.17
C ALA A 81 23.81 -6.20 63.75
N ARG A 82 23.98 -6.38 65.06
CA ARG A 82 23.76 -7.67 65.73
C ARG A 82 22.30 -8.10 65.65
N ALA A 83 21.36 -7.18 65.89
CA ALA A 83 19.93 -7.46 65.80
C ALA A 83 19.53 -7.88 64.38
N LEU A 84 19.98 -7.15 63.36
CA LEU A 84 19.73 -7.50 61.96
C LEU A 84 20.38 -8.85 61.56
N ARG A 85 21.60 -9.13 62.02
CA ARG A 85 22.28 -10.41 61.74
C ARG A 85 21.53 -11.60 62.35
N GLN A 86 20.95 -11.44 63.54
CA GLN A 86 20.24 -12.52 64.23
C GLN A 86 19.07 -13.07 63.40
N ASP A 87 18.41 -12.23 62.62
CA ASP A 87 17.29 -12.62 61.77
C ASP A 87 17.75 -13.11 60.38
N ILE A 88 18.84 -12.54 59.84
CA ILE A 88 19.28 -12.79 58.46
C ILE A 88 20.21 -14.02 58.35
N GLU A 89 21.13 -14.22 59.31
CA GLU A 89 22.15 -15.29 59.23
C GLU A 89 21.57 -16.71 59.15
N PRO A 90 20.50 -17.08 59.88
CA PRO A 90 19.85 -18.38 59.73
C PRO A 90 19.30 -18.60 58.31
N LYS A 91 18.76 -17.54 57.67
CA LYS A 91 18.25 -17.59 56.31
C LYS A 91 19.38 -17.79 55.31
N ILE A 92 20.50 -17.09 55.47
CA ILE A 92 21.71 -17.27 54.64
C ILE A 92 22.23 -18.71 54.73
N ALA A 93 22.32 -19.28 55.94
CA ALA A 93 22.79 -20.65 56.13
C ALA A 93 21.88 -21.69 55.45
N SER A 94 20.54 -21.51 55.56
CA SER A 94 19.57 -22.38 54.89
C SER A 94 19.66 -22.30 53.36
N LEU A 95 19.87 -21.10 52.81
CA LEU A 95 20.02 -20.91 51.36
C LEU A 95 21.31 -21.57 50.85
N LEU A 96 22.42 -21.42 51.57
CA LEU A 96 23.69 -22.06 51.23
C LEU A 96 23.61 -23.60 51.23
N ASP A 97 22.90 -24.18 52.20
CA ASP A 97 22.62 -25.63 52.21
C ASP A 97 21.77 -26.05 51.00
N GLY A 98 20.77 -25.24 50.63
CA GLY A 98 19.97 -25.43 49.41
C GLY A 98 20.81 -25.40 48.13
N PHE A 99 21.72 -24.42 47.99
CA PHE A 99 22.66 -24.36 46.87
C PHE A 99 23.60 -25.56 46.84
N GLY A 100 24.07 -26.04 47.99
CA GLY A 100 24.95 -27.21 48.09
C GLY A 100 24.28 -28.52 47.63
N LYS A 101 22.95 -28.61 47.73
CA LYS A 101 22.15 -29.76 47.29
C LYS A 101 21.69 -29.67 45.84
N THR A 102 21.78 -28.48 45.23
CA THR A 102 21.29 -28.24 43.88
C THR A 102 22.37 -28.56 42.84
N SER A 103 22.06 -29.45 41.90
CA SER A 103 22.92 -29.75 40.74
C SER A 103 22.25 -29.30 39.44
N TRP A 104 23.05 -28.81 38.49
CA TRP A 104 22.62 -28.50 37.12
C TRP A 104 23.47 -29.28 36.10
N PRO A 105 22.92 -29.93 35.06
CA PRO A 105 21.51 -29.93 34.65
C PRO A 105 20.58 -30.62 35.65
N ALA A 106 19.35 -30.13 35.78
CA ALA A 106 18.30 -30.69 36.62
C ALA A 106 17.08 -31.14 35.79
N PRO A 107 16.35 -32.19 36.19
CA PRO A 107 15.06 -32.55 35.60
C PRO A 107 14.07 -31.38 35.61
N HIS A 108 13.16 -31.33 34.63
CA HIS A 108 12.13 -30.28 34.50
C HIS A 108 11.26 -30.11 35.77
N GLU A 109 10.98 -31.21 36.48
CA GLU A 109 10.22 -31.20 37.74
C GLU A 109 10.88 -30.38 38.87
N ASP A 110 12.21 -30.24 38.85
CA ASP A 110 12.96 -29.51 39.88
C ASP A 110 13.10 -28.00 39.56
N TRP A 111 12.77 -27.57 38.34
CA TRP A 111 13.04 -26.20 37.88
C TRP A 111 12.31 -25.14 38.71
N LEU A 112 11.07 -25.40 39.11
CA LEU A 112 10.28 -24.49 39.94
C LEU A 112 10.89 -24.32 41.34
N ALA A 113 11.44 -25.40 41.92
CA ALA A 113 12.11 -25.35 43.22
C ALA A 113 13.43 -24.57 43.13
N ILE A 114 14.21 -24.77 42.06
CA ILE A 114 15.45 -24.02 41.79
C ILE A 114 15.14 -22.53 41.60
N ARG A 115 14.07 -22.19 40.89
CA ARG A 115 13.61 -20.80 40.72
C ARG A 115 13.27 -20.14 42.06
N ALA A 116 12.54 -20.85 42.91
CA ALA A 116 12.20 -20.35 44.25
C ALA A 116 13.47 -20.10 45.08
N LEU A 117 14.43 -21.04 45.05
CA LEU A 117 15.72 -20.89 45.74
C LEU A 117 16.51 -19.66 45.25
N LEU A 118 16.59 -19.47 43.92
CA LEU A 118 17.26 -18.31 43.31
C LEU A 118 16.58 -17.00 43.70
N ASN A 119 15.24 -16.94 43.63
CA ASN A 119 14.48 -15.75 44.01
C ASN A 119 14.65 -15.40 45.49
N ASP A 120 14.55 -16.38 46.39
CA ASP A 120 14.73 -16.17 47.83
C ASP A 120 16.15 -15.70 48.17
N ALA A 121 17.15 -16.24 47.48
CA ALA A 121 18.53 -15.80 47.60
C ALA A 121 18.73 -14.38 47.07
N GLY A 122 18.19 -14.06 45.90
CA GLY A 122 18.21 -12.71 45.31
C GLY A 122 17.59 -11.67 46.24
N GLN A 123 16.37 -11.90 46.73
CA GLN A 123 15.69 -11.01 47.68
C GLN A 123 16.49 -10.82 48.98
N THR A 124 17.12 -11.89 49.48
CA THR A 124 17.95 -11.83 50.69
C THR A 124 19.23 -11.03 50.44
N ILE A 125 19.85 -11.18 49.28
CA ILE A 125 21.02 -10.40 48.87
C ILE A 125 20.67 -8.92 48.77
N GLU A 126 19.58 -8.58 48.09
CA GLU A 126 19.09 -7.21 47.97
C GLU A 126 18.75 -6.61 49.33
N HIS A 127 18.05 -7.37 50.19
CA HIS A 127 17.69 -6.92 51.53
C HIS A 127 18.94 -6.57 52.36
N VAL A 128 19.98 -7.42 52.36
CA VAL A 128 21.23 -7.12 53.06
C VAL A 128 21.96 -5.93 52.46
N GLN A 129 22.00 -5.81 51.12
CA GLN A 129 22.64 -4.68 50.44
C GLN A 129 21.93 -3.35 50.69
N ALA A 130 20.62 -3.36 50.92
CA ALA A 130 19.85 -2.18 51.28
C ALA A 130 20.17 -1.66 52.71
N GLN A 131 20.74 -2.49 53.59
CA GLN A 131 21.11 -2.08 54.95
C GLN A 131 22.54 -1.52 54.98
N SER A 132 22.66 -0.19 55.05
CA SER A 132 23.96 0.51 55.10
C SER A 132 24.82 0.05 56.27
N VAL A 133 24.20 -0.32 57.40
CA VAL A 133 24.91 -0.79 58.60
C VAL A 133 25.63 -2.12 58.38
N LEU A 134 25.09 -2.98 57.51
CA LEU A 134 25.65 -4.29 57.17
C LEU A 134 26.71 -4.20 56.06
N ALA A 135 26.84 -3.05 55.39
CA ALA A 135 27.88 -2.78 54.40
C ALA A 135 29.26 -2.49 55.04
N LEU A 136 29.31 -2.22 56.36
CA LEU A 136 30.54 -2.03 57.09
C LEU A 136 31.36 -3.34 57.13
N PRO A 137 32.69 -3.31 56.92
CA PRO A 137 33.52 -4.53 56.82
C PRO A 137 33.39 -5.47 58.02
N ASP A 138 33.30 -4.92 59.23
CA ASP A 138 33.24 -5.69 60.47
C ASP A 138 31.80 -6.14 60.84
N GLN A 139 30.78 -5.69 60.12
CA GLN A 139 29.37 -5.93 60.44
C GLN A 139 28.64 -6.86 59.48
N LYS A 140 29.33 -7.31 58.44
CA LYS A 140 28.77 -8.14 57.37
C LYS A 140 28.27 -9.49 57.91
N PRO A 141 27.07 -9.96 57.53
CA PRO A 141 26.56 -11.25 57.97
C PRO A 141 27.46 -12.42 57.58
N ALA A 142 27.60 -13.41 58.47
CA ALA A 142 28.36 -14.62 58.18
C ALA A 142 27.80 -15.37 56.95
N GLY A 143 28.68 -15.80 56.04
CA GLY A 143 28.28 -16.55 54.84
C GLY A 143 27.72 -15.71 53.69
N PHE A 144 27.52 -14.40 53.85
CA PHE A 144 26.94 -13.54 52.81
C PHE A 144 27.72 -13.56 51.49
N ASP A 145 29.05 -13.45 51.55
CA ASP A 145 29.88 -13.49 50.33
C ASP A 145 29.80 -14.84 49.62
N ALA A 146 29.75 -15.93 50.39
CA ALA A 146 29.56 -17.27 49.83
C ALA A 146 28.18 -17.39 49.16
N LEU A 147 27.13 -16.80 49.73
CA LEU A 147 25.79 -16.78 49.15
C LEU A 147 25.75 -16.01 47.83
N VAL A 148 26.36 -14.82 47.78
CA VAL A 148 26.44 -14.01 46.55
C VAL A 148 27.17 -14.77 45.44
N VAL A 149 28.29 -15.44 45.78
CA VAL A 149 29.03 -16.25 44.81
C VAL A 149 28.23 -17.47 44.36
N ALA A 150 27.60 -18.21 45.29
CA ALA A 150 26.80 -19.39 44.97
C ALA A 150 25.60 -19.03 44.07
N HIS A 151 24.88 -17.95 44.40
CA HIS A 151 23.76 -17.44 43.62
C HIS A 151 24.19 -17.06 42.19
N LYS A 152 25.24 -16.24 42.04
CA LYS A 152 25.77 -15.87 40.71
C LYS A 152 26.27 -17.07 39.91
N THR A 153 26.94 -18.01 40.57
CA THR A 153 27.49 -19.21 39.92
C THR A 153 26.39 -20.12 39.42
N LEU A 154 25.32 -20.32 40.19
CA LEU A 154 24.19 -21.13 39.75
C LEU A 154 23.44 -20.46 38.60
N ILE A 155 23.17 -19.15 38.67
CA ILE A 155 22.56 -18.40 37.56
C ILE A 155 23.36 -18.59 36.28
N ALA A 156 24.67 -18.33 36.30
CA ALA A 156 25.52 -18.45 35.11
C ALA A 156 25.54 -19.88 34.54
N ARG A 157 25.51 -20.89 35.41
CA ARG A 157 25.43 -22.31 34.98
C ARG A 157 24.09 -22.66 34.36
N VAL A 158 23.00 -22.17 34.94
CA VAL A 158 21.66 -22.38 34.41
C VAL A 158 21.56 -21.69 33.06
N GLU A 159 21.87 -20.40 32.96
CA GLU A 159 21.88 -19.64 31.70
C GLU A 159 22.69 -20.32 30.59
N ALA A 160 23.88 -20.82 30.91
CA ALA A 160 24.73 -21.52 29.94
C ALA A 160 24.15 -22.85 29.43
N GLY A 161 23.28 -23.51 30.22
CA GLY A 161 22.62 -24.76 29.84
C GLY A 161 21.23 -24.58 29.23
N ALA A 162 20.80 -23.35 28.95
CA ALA A 162 19.45 -23.07 28.48
C ALA A 162 19.14 -23.66 27.10
N ASP A 163 20.10 -23.62 26.16
CA ASP A 163 19.91 -24.14 24.80
C ASP A 163 19.75 -25.68 24.81
N GLU A 164 20.58 -26.41 25.58
CA GLU A 164 20.46 -27.86 25.77
C GLU A 164 19.13 -28.25 26.44
N ALA A 165 18.74 -27.49 27.47
CA ALA A 165 17.46 -27.70 28.17
C ALA A 165 16.28 -27.50 27.21
N PHE A 166 16.29 -26.44 26.41
CA PHE A 166 15.25 -26.14 25.42
C PHE A 166 15.12 -27.22 24.35
N ALA A 167 16.24 -27.77 23.85
CA ALA A 167 16.24 -28.84 22.87
C ALA A 167 15.48 -30.08 23.34
N SER A 168 15.56 -30.40 24.63
CA SER A 168 14.85 -31.53 25.25
C SER A 168 13.45 -31.20 25.80
N TYR A 169 13.10 -29.91 25.90
CA TYR A 169 11.85 -29.46 26.50
C TYR A 169 10.63 -29.76 25.61
N PRO A 170 9.47 -30.19 26.14
CA PRO A 170 8.29 -30.53 25.35
C PRO A 170 7.54 -29.30 24.80
N ILE A 171 8.05 -28.64 23.76
CA ILE A 171 7.48 -27.39 23.19
C ILE A 171 6.08 -27.55 22.56
N PHE A 172 5.61 -28.78 22.34
CA PHE A 172 4.30 -29.07 21.73
C PHE A 172 3.20 -29.32 22.77
N GLU A 173 3.53 -29.33 24.06
CA GLU A 173 2.58 -29.47 25.16
C GLU A 173 2.10 -28.08 25.65
N ASP A 174 1.12 -28.05 26.56
CA ASP A 174 0.54 -26.82 27.12
C ASP A 174 1.49 -26.07 28.09
N SER A 175 2.77 -26.42 28.11
CA SER A 175 3.79 -25.87 29.00
C SER A 175 4.68 -24.83 28.29
N HIS A 176 4.99 -23.74 28.98
CA HIS A 176 5.70 -22.60 28.42
C HIS A 176 7.12 -22.49 28.99
N PHE A 177 8.13 -22.72 28.14
CA PHE A 177 9.54 -22.83 28.55
C PHE A 177 10.01 -21.62 29.36
N PHE A 178 9.75 -20.40 28.90
CA PHE A 178 10.18 -19.18 29.59
C PHE A 178 9.44 -18.92 30.90
N SER A 179 8.29 -19.57 31.11
CA SER A 179 7.56 -19.52 32.37
C SER A 179 8.08 -20.55 33.36
N ASP A 180 8.54 -21.70 32.87
CA ASP A 180 9.05 -22.80 33.69
C ASP A 180 10.54 -22.67 34.01
N TYR A 181 11.32 -22.08 33.11
CA TYR A 181 12.78 -22.06 33.21
C TYR A 181 13.25 -21.29 34.46
N PRO A 182 14.28 -21.78 35.21
CA PRO A 182 14.59 -21.22 36.52
C PRO A 182 15.12 -19.78 36.51
N VAL A 183 15.69 -19.33 35.39
CA VAL A 183 16.26 -17.99 35.23
C VAL A 183 15.49 -17.27 34.11
N PRO A 184 15.13 -15.98 34.26
CA PRO A 184 14.48 -15.23 33.18
C PRO A 184 15.41 -15.11 31.97
N LEU A 185 14.88 -15.42 30.79
CA LEU A 185 15.57 -15.28 29.50
C LEU A 185 14.78 -14.34 28.61
N ASP A 186 15.48 -13.60 27.75
CA ASP A 186 14.83 -12.84 26.69
C ASP A 186 14.28 -13.79 25.62
N ALA A 187 12.96 -13.98 25.63
CA ALA A 187 12.31 -15.03 24.85
C ALA A 187 12.51 -14.84 23.33
N GLU A 188 12.38 -13.61 22.83
CA GLU A 188 12.52 -13.31 21.41
C GLU A 188 13.94 -13.61 20.91
N SER A 189 14.98 -13.08 21.57
CA SER A 189 16.38 -13.34 21.18
C SER A 189 16.76 -14.81 21.36
N PHE A 190 16.20 -15.48 22.37
CA PHE A 190 16.44 -16.90 22.63
C PHE A 190 15.85 -17.80 21.53
N LEU A 191 14.60 -17.58 21.14
CA LEU A 191 13.97 -18.35 20.07
C LEU A 191 14.62 -18.05 18.72
N ALA A 192 15.04 -16.81 18.48
CA ALA A 192 15.74 -16.42 17.26
C ALA A 192 17.09 -17.15 17.09
N ARG A 193 17.90 -17.30 18.16
CA ARG A 193 19.16 -18.05 18.08
C ARG A 193 18.98 -19.57 18.00
N ASN A 194 17.87 -20.09 18.53
CA ASN A 194 17.52 -21.52 18.51
C ASN A 194 16.63 -21.92 17.31
N ARG A 195 16.59 -21.09 16.25
CA ARG A 195 15.72 -21.30 15.09
C ARG A 195 15.91 -22.65 14.40
N GLU A 196 17.15 -23.13 14.28
CA GLU A 196 17.44 -24.44 13.67
C GLU A 196 16.83 -25.59 14.49
N CYS A 197 16.98 -25.54 15.82
CA CYS A 197 16.35 -26.52 16.71
C CYS A 197 14.82 -26.53 16.59
N ILE A 198 14.20 -25.36 16.45
CA ILE A 198 12.74 -25.26 16.25
C ILE A 198 12.37 -25.86 14.89
N GLN A 199 13.10 -25.53 13.82
CA GLN A 199 12.84 -26.00 12.46
C GLN A 199 12.92 -27.53 12.34
N GLU A 200 13.94 -28.16 12.91
CA GLU A 200 14.08 -29.63 12.91
C GLU A 200 12.90 -30.32 13.61
N ARG A 201 12.44 -29.74 14.72
CA ARG A 201 11.31 -30.28 15.49
C ARG A 201 9.97 -30.08 14.77
N LEU A 202 9.77 -28.93 14.13
CA LEU A 202 8.58 -28.66 13.32
C LEU A 202 8.47 -29.63 12.13
N ALA A 203 9.59 -30.00 11.50
CA ALA A 203 9.60 -30.91 10.35
C ALA A 203 9.05 -32.31 10.66
N ALA A 204 9.15 -32.76 11.91
CA ALA A 204 8.62 -34.05 12.38
C ALA A 204 7.27 -33.95 13.10
N ALA A 205 6.76 -32.73 13.32
CA ALA A 205 5.57 -32.46 14.11
C ALA A 205 4.28 -32.66 13.31
N THR A 206 3.19 -33.02 13.99
CA THR A 206 1.86 -33.06 13.37
C THR A 206 1.25 -31.65 13.29
N PRO A 207 0.26 -31.40 12.42
CA PRO A 207 -0.42 -30.11 12.38
C PRO A 207 -0.96 -29.68 13.75
N ARG A 208 -1.46 -30.64 14.56
CA ARG A 208 -1.96 -30.38 15.91
C ARG A 208 -0.85 -29.86 16.83
N ASP A 209 0.32 -30.47 16.77
CA ASP A 209 1.46 -30.12 17.62
C ASP A 209 1.96 -28.71 17.29
N ILE A 210 2.07 -28.39 15.98
CA ILE A 210 2.49 -27.05 15.52
C ILE A 210 1.49 -25.98 15.95
N ALA A 211 0.18 -26.25 15.83
CA ALA A 211 -0.85 -25.33 16.27
C ALA A 211 -0.83 -25.09 17.80
N ALA A 212 -0.58 -26.13 18.59
CA ALA A 212 -0.43 -26.03 20.04
C ALA A 212 0.80 -25.19 20.42
N MET A 213 1.97 -25.48 19.83
CA MET A 213 3.18 -24.67 20.05
C MET A 213 2.96 -23.21 19.67
N TYR A 214 2.37 -22.93 18.51
CA TYR A 214 2.12 -21.54 18.09
C TYR A 214 1.19 -20.83 19.09
N ALA A 215 0.11 -21.47 19.54
CA ALA A 215 -0.79 -20.87 20.53
C ALA A 215 -0.07 -20.51 21.84
N THR A 216 0.86 -21.36 22.29
CA THR A 216 1.66 -21.15 23.50
C THR A 216 2.70 -20.05 23.33
N TYR A 217 3.47 -20.05 22.23
CA TYR A 217 4.65 -19.19 22.04
C TYR A 217 4.43 -17.97 21.13
N ARG A 218 3.23 -17.74 20.58
CA ARG A 218 2.98 -16.63 19.62
C ARG A 218 3.43 -15.25 20.12
N GLY A 219 3.33 -15.00 21.42
CA GLY A 219 3.73 -13.72 22.03
C GLY A 219 5.24 -13.50 22.06
N ASP A 220 6.01 -14.59 22.05
CA ASP A 220 7.48 -14.58 22.18
C ASP A 220 8.18 -14.75 20.83
N LEU A 221 7.48 -15.29 19.83
CA LEU A 221 8.01 -15.49 18.49
C LEU A 221 8.10 -14.15 17.75
N GLY A 222 9.30 -13.74 17.35
CA GLY A 222 9.48 -12.65 16.39
C GLY A 222 8.83 -12.97 15.03
N ALA A 223 8.51 -11.93 14.24
CA ALA A 223 7.74 -12.06 13.00
C ALA A 223 8.28 -13.12 12.02
N ALA A 224 9.60 -13.16 11.79
CA ALA A 224 10.22 -14.13 10.90
C ALA A 224 10.12 -15.60 11.40
N CYS A 225 10.02 -15.80 12.72
CA CYS A 225 9.82 -17.12 13.30
C CYS A 225 8.35 -17.53 13.19
N GLN A 226 7.41 -16.60 13.41
CA GLN A 226 5.97 -16.84 13.21
C GLN A 226 5.67 -17.26 11.77
N GLU A 227 6.25 -16.58 10.77
CA GLU A 227 6.11 -16.96 9.36
C GLU A 227 6.67 -18.37 9.08
N ASN A 228 7.82 -18.73 9.66
CA ASN A 228 8.39 -20.06 9.49
C ASN A 228 7.52 -21.16 10.12
N VAL A 229 6.93 -20.90 11.29
CA VAL A 229 5.98 -21.82 11.93
C VAL A 229 4.73 -21.97 11.06
N ALA A 230 4.21 -20.87 10.51
CA ALA A 230 3.05 -20.88 9.61
C ALA A 230 3.33 -21.69 8.32
N GLU A 231 4.52 -21.55 7.74
CA GLU A 231 4.95 -22.30 6.56
C GLU A 231 5.06 -23.81 6.85
N ASN A 232 5.66 -24.20 7.99
CA ASN A 232 5.73 -25.61 8.40
C ASN A 232 4.34 -26.18 8.70
N TYR A 233 3.46 -25.41 9.34
CA TYR A 233 2.07 -25.79 9.55
C TYR A 233 1.38 -26.06 8.21
N PHE A 234 1.51 -25.14 7.24
CA PHE A 234 1.00 -25.32 5.89
C PHE A 234 1.55 -26.60 5.23
N CYS A 235 2.87 -26.81 5.26
CA CYS A 235 3.52 -27.99 4.69
C CYS A 235 3.00 -29.29 5.33
N SER A 236 2.81 -29.31 6.65
CA SER A 236 2.28 -30.47 7.36
C SER A 236 0.84 -30.82 6.94
N LEU A 237 0.01 -29.81 6.64
CA LEU A 237 -1.38 -30.00 6.19
C LEU A 237 -1.47 -30.62 4.80
N VAL A 238 -0.47 -30.39 3.94
CA VAL A 238 -0.44 -30.88 2.56
C VAL A 238 0.40 -32.14 2.38
N GLY A 239 0.90 -32.73 3.47
CA GLY A 239 1.67 -33.98 3.44
C GLY A 239 3.17 -33.80 3.18
N GLY A 240 3.72 -32.63 3.49
CA GLY A 240 5.15 -32.34 3.44
C GLY A 240 5.53 -31.40 2.29
N ASP A 241 5.50 -31.89 1.05
CA ASP A 241 5.91 -31.10 -0.13
C ASP A 241 4.69 -30.45 -0.81
N PRO A 242 4.56 -29.10 -0.77
CA PRO A 242 3.51 -28.40 -1.49
C PRO A 242 3.48 -28.72 -2.99
N LYS A 243 4.64 -28.98 -3.63
CA LYS A 243 4.68 -29.26 -5.07
C LYS A 243 4.01 -30.57 -5.46
N ALA A 244 3.95 -31.54 -4.55
CA ALA A 244 3.26 -32.80 -4.77
C ALA A 244 1.75 -32.70 -4.51
N ALA A 245 1.29 -31.65 -3.85
CA ALA A 245 -0.11 -31.49 -3.47
C ALA A 245 -0.97 -30.94 -4.62
N SER A 246 -2.19 -31.46 -4.68
CA SER A 246 -3.24 -30.95 -5.57
C SER A 246 -3.64 -29.52 -5.21
N ILE A 247 -4.08 -28.73 -6.19
CA ILE A 247 -4.58 -27.37 -5.97
C ILE A 247 -5.65 -27.31 -4.87
N PRO A 248 -6.69 -28.18 -4.82
CA PRO A 248 -7.69 -28.12 -3.76
C PRO A 248 -7.12 -28.35 -2.36
N ALA A 249 -6.11 -29.23 -2.22
CA ALA A 249 -5.43 -29.47 -0.95
C ALA A 249 -4.65 -28.23 -0.48
N LEU A 250 -3.98 -27.53 -1.41
CA LEU A 250 -3.27 -26.29 -1.14
C LEU A 250 -4.21 -25.17 -0.68
N LEU A 251 -5.37 -25.03 -1.34
CA LEU A 251 -6.40 -24.05 -0.94
C LEU A 251 -6.94 -24.32 0.45
N LYS A 252 -7.24 -25.60 0.74
CA LYS A 252 -7.73 -26.01 2.06
C LYS A 252 -6.68 -25.71 3.14
N ALA A 253 -5.42 -26.06 2.90
CA ALA A 253 -4.34 -25.79 3.85
C ALA A 253 -4.15 -24.28 4.10
N ALA A 254 -4.20 -23.44 3.08
CA ALA A 254 -4.11 -21.99 3.23
C ALA A 254 -5.29 -21.43 4.05
N ALA A 255 -6.51 -21.95 3.85
CA ALA A 255 -7.68 -21.58 4.64
C ALA A 255 -7.55 -22.02 6.11
N ASP A 256 -7.01 -23.21 6.36
CA ASP A 256 -6.78 -23.74 7.71
C ASP A 256 -5.69 -22.94 8.46
N VAL A 257 -4.65 -22.47 7.77
CA VAL A 257 -3.62 -21.55 8.34
C VAL A 257 -4.24 -20.21 8.72
N ARG A 258 -5.07 -19.62 7.85
CA ARG A 258 -5.82 -18.38 8.16
C ARG A 258 -6.73 -18.54 9.37
N LYS A 259 -7.43 -19.67 9.46
CA LYS A 259 -8.28 -20.00 10.60
C LYS A 259 -7.50 -20.13 11.91
N ALA A 260 -6.23 -20.54 11.83
CA ALA A 260 -5.33 -20.64 12.96
C ALA A 260 -4.66 -19.29 13.36
N ASP A 261 -5.00 -18.18 12.69
CA ASP A 261 -4.45 -16.84 12.97
C ASP A 261 -2.90 -16.80 12.86
N MET A 262 -2.37 -17.58 11.92
CA MET A 262 -0.93 -17.66 11.64
C MET A 262 -0.58 -16.76 10.44
N PRO A 263 0.47 -15.91 10.54
CA PRO A 263 0.89 -15.04 9.46
C PRO A 263 1.63 -15.85 8.39
N LEU A 264 0.95 -16.15 7.29
CA LEU A 264 1.55 -16.78 6.12
C LEU A 264 1.54 -15.79 4.96
N ALA A 265 2.68 -15.17 4.71
CA ALA A 265 2.82 -14.18 3.65
C ALA A 265 3.11 -14.82 2.28
N ARG A 266 3.99 -15.83 2.24
CA ARG A 266 4.43 -16.44 0.97
C ARG A 266 4.85 -17.91 1.14
N ILE A 267 4.48 -18.71 0.15
CA ILE A 267 4.89 -20.11 -0.05
C ILE A 267 5.78 -20.12 -1.30
N GLU A 268 7.10 -20.16 -1.12
CA GLU A 268 8.06 -20.07 -2.23
C GLU A 268 8.08 -21.33 -3.12
N GLN A 269 7.58 -22.45 -2.60
CA GLN A 269 7.61 -23.74 -3.27
C GLN A 269 6.62 -23.82 -4.44
N ILE A 270 5.60 -22.95 -4.51
CA ILE A 270 4.61 -22.96 -5.58
C ILE A 270 4.52 -21.60 -6.25
N LYS A 271 4.72 -21.61 -7.56
CA LYS A 271 4.59 -20.42 -8.40
C LYS A 271 3.31 -20.49 -9.21
N ILE A 272 2.47 -19.47 -9.06
CA ILE A 272 1.25 -19.32 -9.84
C ILE A 272 1.46 -18.15 -10.81
N ALA A 273 1.22 -18.36 -12.09
CA ALA A 273 1.18 -17.26 -13.05
C ALA A 273 -0.28 -16.94 -13.38
N VAL A 274 -0.62 -15.66 -13.36
CA VAL A 274 -1.92 -15.15 -13.77
C VAL A 274 -1.77 -14.46 -15.13
N VAL A 275 -2.64 -14.82 -16.06
CA VAL A 275 -2.61 -14.29 -17.43
C VAL A 275 -3.99 -13.81 -17.83
N ASN A 276 -4.08 -12.55 -18.23
CA ASN A 276 -5.29 -11.99 -18.83
C ASN A 276 -5.16 -12.00 -20.37
N VAL A 277 -6.15 -12.62 -21.03
CA VAL A 277 -6.15 -13.00 -22.46
C VAL A 277 -7.36 -12.42 -23.20
N THR A 278 -7.97 -11.39 -22.64
CA THR A 278 -9.11 -10.68 -23.25
C THR A 278 -8.83 -10.30 -24.70
N SER A 279 -9.83 -10.43 -25.58
CA SER A 279 -9.67 -10.10 -26.99
C SER A 279 -9.36 -8.61 -27.19
N PRO A 280 -8.26 -8.24 -27.86
CA PRO A 280 -7.98 -6.86 -28.24
C PRO A 280 -9.09 -6.26 -29.09
N THR A 281 -9.73 -7.09 -29.92
CA THR A 281 -10.87 -6.70 -30.77
C THR A 281 -12.06 -6.26 -29.90
N LEU A 282 -12.42 -7.02 -28.86
CA LEU A 282 -13.51 -6.65 -27.96
C LEU A 282 -13.21 -5.36 -27.18
N ILE A 283 -11.94 -5.12 -26.82
CA ILE A 283 -11.51 -3.88 -26.16
C ILE A 283 -11.61 -2.69 -27.14
N GLN A 284 -11.10 -2.84 -28.36
CA GLN A 284 -11.12 -1.77 -29.38
C GLN A 284 -12.53 -1.40 -29.83
N GLU A 285 -13.39 -2.40 -30.03
CA GLU A 285 -14.79 -2.21 -30.42
C GLU A 285 -15.68 -1.76 -29.24
N LYS A 286 -15.08 -1.44 -28.09
CA LYS A 286 -15.77 -1.02 -26.84
C LYS A 286 -16.83 -2.02 -26.38
N GLN A 287 -16.65 -3.30 -26.68
CA GLN A 287 -17.47 -4.39 -26.13
C GLN A 287 -17.05 -4.78 -24.70
N ILE A 288 -15.85 -4.34 -24.30
CA ILE A 288 -15.33 -4.38 -22.93
C ILE A 288 -15.22 -2.93 -22.44
N GLU A 289 -16.15 -2.52 -21.57
CA GLU A 289 -16.20 -1.14 -21.06
C GLU A 289 -15.25 -0.89 -19.88
N PHE A 290 -14.90 -1.94 -19.14
CA PHE A 290 -13.96 -1.89 -18.03
C PHE A 290 -13.07 -3.14 -17.98
N PRO A 291 -11.84 -3.04 -17.48
CA PRO A 291 -10.93 -4.17 -17.34
C PRO A 291 -11.31 -5.07 -16.16
N LEU A 292 -10.78 -6.29 -16.15
CA LEU A 292 -10.77 -7.16 -14.97
C LEU A 292 -9.39 -7.21 -14.33
N HIS A 293 -9.36 -7.23 -13.00
CA HIS A 293 -8.15 -7.40 -12.21
C HIS A 293 -8.31 -8.59 -11.27
N ILE A 294 -7.25 -9.41 -11.15
CA ILE A 294 -7.21 -10.45 -10.11
C ILE A 294 -6.51 -9.89 -8.90
N ASP A 295 -7.18 -9.94 -7.76
CA ASP A 295 -6.55 -9.66 -6.47
C ASP A 295 -5.79 -10.91 -5.97
N VAL A 296 -4.53 -10.71 -5.61
CA VAL A 296 -3.66 -11.77 -5.08
C VAL A 296 -3.89 -11.87 -3.59
N ASP A 297 -4.99 -12.52 -3.23
CA ASP A 297 -5.42 -12.70 -1.85
C ASP A 297 -4.98 -14.06 -1.27
N MET A 298 -3.89 -14.64 -1.78
CA MET A 298 -3.39 -15.95 -1.39
C MET A 298 -1.87 -15.91 -1.20
N PRO A 299 -1.31 -16.73 -0.28
CA PRO A 299 0.11 -16.68 0.06
C PRO A 299 1.00 -17.37 -0.99
N PHE A 300 0.65 -17.32 -2.26
CA PHE A 300 1.45 -17.92 -3.33
C PHE A 300 2.28 -16.86 -4.03
N ASP A 301 3.40 -17.28 -4.63
CA ASP A 301 4.15 -16.41 -5.51
C ASP A 301 3.38 -16.21 -6.82
N VAL A 302 2.69 -15.07 -6.95
CA VAL A 302 1.87 -14.76 -8.12
C VAL A 302 2.55 -13.75 -9.03
N GLU A 303 2.79 -14.14 -10.28
CA GLU A 303 3.31 -13.25 -11.32
C GLU A 303 2.21 -12.97 -12.36
N ALA A 304 1.94 -11.69 -12.62
CA ALA A 304 1.09 -11.28 -13.74
C ALA A 304 1.92 -11.29 -15.03
N ALA A 305 1.51 -12.08 -16.01
CA ALA A 305 2.20 -12.19 -17.30
C ALA A 305 1.28 -11.80 -18.47
N PRO A 306 1.74 -10.98 -19.44
CA PRO A 306 1.03 -10.78 -20.69
C PRO A 306 0.93 -12.09 -21.49
N LEU A 307 -0.11 -12.25 -22.31
CA LEU A 307 -0.34 -13.46 -23.11
C LEU A 307 0.91 -13.93 -23.91
N GLU A 308 1.69 -13.00 -24.44
CA GLU A 308 2.92 -13.30 -25.20
C GLU A 308 3.97 -14.06 -24.40
N SER A 309 4.06 -13.75 -23.10
CA SER A 309 5.00 -14.36 -22.16
C SER A 309 4.33 -15.45 -21.30
N ALA A 310 3.01 -15.60 -21.38
CA ALA A 310 2.22 -16.60 -20.65
C ALA A 310 2.60 -18.05 -20.92
N PHE A 311 3.19 -18.34 -22.08
CA PHE A 311 3.61 -19.69 -22.46
C PHE A 311 5.12 -19.80 -22.69
N ASP A 312 5.79 -18.67 -22.93
CA ASP A 312 7.20 -18.62 -23.34
C ASP A 312 8.10 -17.69 -22.51
N GLY A 313 7.54 -16.88 -21.62
CA GLY A 313 8.25 -15.97 -20.72
C GLY A 313 8.91 -16.67 -19.55
N ALA A 314 9.90 -16.02 -18.92
CA ALA A 314 10.65 -16.58 -17.80
C ALA A 314 9.75 -16.95 -16.61
N GLY A 315 8.79 -16.07 -16.25
CA GLY A 315 7.83 -16.27 -15.18
C GLY A 315 6.87 -17.43 -15.42
N ALA A 316 6.19 -17.45 -16.56
CA ALA A 316 5.24 -18.51 -16.88
C ALA A 316 5.90 -19.87 -17.21
N LYS A 317 7.16 -19.88 -17.67
CA LYS A 317 7.96 -21.12 -17.76
C LYS A 317 8.28 -21.69 -16.39
N ALA A 318 8.58 -20.84 -15.42
CA ALA A 318 8.86 -21.23 -14.03
C ALA A 318 7.61 -21.52 -13.19
N ALA A 319 6.42 -21.07 -13.62
CA ALA A 319 5.17 -21.31 -12.92
C ALA A 319 4.76 -22.79 -12.93
N ASP A 320 4.24 -23.28 -11.81
CA ASP A 320 3.71 -24.62 -11.63
C ASP A 320 2.23 -24.69 -12.06
N VAL A 321 1.49 -23.61 -11.77
CA VAL A 321 0.08 -23.45 -12.12
C VAL A 321 -0.09 -22.17 -12.93
N LEU A 322 -0.87 -22.25 -14.01
CA LEU A 322 -1.22 -21.11 -14.86
C LEU A 322 -2.73 -20.87 -14.74
N VAL A 323 -3.12 -19.67 -14.31
CA VAL A 323 -4.51 -19.23 -14.30
C VAL A 323 -4.70 -18.23 -15.43
N VAL A 324 -5.49 -18.62 -16.43
CA VAL A 324 -5.77 -17.82 -17.61
C VAL A 324 -7.20 -17.31 -17.53
N MET A 325 -7.41 -16.03 -17.79
CA MET A 325 -8.74 -15.44 -17.88
C MET A 325 -8.96 -14.78 -19.23
N SER A 326 -10.13 -14.96 -19.80
CA SER A 326 -10.57 -14.28 -21.02
C SER A 326 -11.93 -13.65 -20.77
N VAL A 327 -11.99 -12.32 -20.80
CA VAL A 327 -13.26 -11.61 -20.64
C VAL A 327 -14.04 -11.72 -21.94
N ALA A 328 -15.21 -12.36 -21.87
CA ALA A 328 -16.11 -12.54 -23.01
C ALA A 328 -17.03 -11.34 -23.20
N MET A 329 -17.43 -10.69 -22.10
CA MET A 329 -18.26 -9.48 -22.09
C MET A 329 -17.97 -8.68 -20.83
N ALA A 330 -17.89 -7.35 -20.92
CA ALA A 330 -17.87 -6.45 -19.77
C ALA A 330 -18.64 -5.18 -20.12
N ARG A 331 -19.77 -4.97 -19.46
CA ARG A 331 -20.70 -3.87 -19.74
C ARG A 331 -21.17 -3.23 -18.47
N THR A 332 -21.38 -1.93 -18.52
CA THR A 332 -21.97 -1.15 -17.46
C THR A 332 -23.37 -0.75 -17.88
N ASP A 333 -24.34 -1.19 -17.10
CA ASP A 333 -25.70 -0.70 -17.20
C ASP A 333 -25.90 0.41 -16.19
N ARG A 334 -26.45 1.53 -16.64
CA ARG A 334 -26.75 2.68 -15.80
C ARG A 334 -28.25 2.92 -15.78
N ASP A 335 -28.82 2.93 -14.58
CA ASP A 335 -30.19 3.37 -14.34
C ASP A 335 -30.18 4.72 -13.60
N MET A 336 -31.11 5.59 -13.96
CA MET A 336 -31.21 6.94 -13.39
C MET A 336 -32.63 7.20 -12.92
N ALA A 337 -32.76 7.49 -11.63
CA ALA A 337 -34.02 7.87 -11.03
C ALA A 337 -34.00 9.33 -10.58
N GLU A 338 -35.13 10.02 -10.72
CA GLU A 338 -35.26 11.39 -10.25
C GLU A 338 -35.28 11.41 -8.70
N GLY A 339 -34.24 12.01 -8.11
CA GLY A 339 -34.06 12.09 -6.66
C GLY A 339 -34.72 13.32 -6.03
N GLY A 340 -35.36 14.20 -6.82
CA GLY A 340 -36.03 15.41 -6.36
C GLY A 340 -35.18 16.69 -6.46
N MET A 341 -35.72 17.80 -5.95
CA MET A 341 -35.11 19.13 -6.03
C MET A 341 -34.62 19.61 -4.66
N ILE A 342 -33.41 20.13 -4.59
CA ILE A 342 -32.78 20.69 -3.39
C ILE A 342 -32.87 22.21 -3.45
N PRO A 343 -33.52 22.90 -2.49
CA PRO A 343 -33.56 24.36 -2.47
C PRO A 343 -32.18 24.94 -2.13
N SER A 344 -31.73 25.95 -2.89
CA SER A 344 -30.48 26.68 -2.64
C SER A 344 -30.58 28.16 -3.05
N ARG A 345 -29.50 28.92 -2.86
CA ARG A 345 -29.43 30.36 -3.11
C ARG A 345 -28.20 30.74 -3.91
N LEU A 346 -28.38 31.62 -4.89
CA LEU A 346 -27.29 32.19 -5.67
C LEU A 346 -27.05 33.65 -5.26
N LEU A 347 -25.78 34.07 -5.23
CA LEU A 347 -25.40 35.47 -5.09
C LEU A 347 -25.69 36.20 -6.39
N ALA A 348 -26.80 36.96 -6.42
CA ALA A 348 -27.27 37.68 -7.60
C ALA A 348 -26.54 39.01 -7.80
N GLY A 349 -25.93 39.57 -6.76
CA GLY A 349 -25.16 40.81 -6.82
C GLY A 349 -24.98 41.46 -5.46
N TYR A 350 -24.65 42.76 -5.47
CA TYR A 350 -24.49 43.56 -4.25
C TYR A 350 -25.35 44.81 -4.33
N LYS A 351 -25.99 45.15 -3.21
CA LYS A 351 -26.68 46.41 -2.99
C LYS A 351 -25.72 47.36 -2.25
N GLU A 352 -25.51 48.55 -2.78
CA GLU A 352 -24.74 49.57 -2.09
C GLU A 352 -25.58 50.22 -1.00
N ILE A 353 -25.12 50.11 0.25
CA ILE A 353 -25.71 50.78 1.40
C ILE A 353 -24.74 51.87 1.91
N PRO A 354 -25.23 53.04 2.38
CA PRO A 354 -24.36 54.07 2.93
C PRO A 354 -23.53 53.55 4.11
N ASN A 355 -22.24 53.89 4.16
CA ASN A 355 -21.37 53.51 5.28
C ASN A 355 -21.55 54.48 6.46
N PRO A 356 -22.11 54.06 7.61
CA PRO A 356 -22.33 54.95 8.75
C PRO A 356 -21.04 55.56 9.32
N GLU A 357 -19.93 54.82 9.26
CA GLU A 357 -18.63 55.29 9.77
C GLU A 357 -18.03 56.40 8.88
N TYR A 358 -18.28 56.37 7.57
CA TYR A 358 -17.89 57.45 6.67
C TYR A 358 -18.62 58.74 7.01
N GLU A 359 -19.94 58.65 7.19
CA GLU A 359 -20.78 59.81 7.54
C GLU A 359 -20.40 60.37 8.92
N LYS A 360 -20.12 59.50 9.90
CA LYS A 360 -19.66 59.90 11.23
C LYS A 360 -18.31 60.62 11.16
N THR A 361 -17.32 60.04 10.48
CA THR A 361 -15.99 60.64 10.34
C THR A 361 -16.06 61.97 9.57
N ARG A 362 -16.93 62.08 8.56
CA ARG A 362 -17.15 63.33 7.81
C ARG A 362 -17.68 64.42 8.72
N LEU A 363 -18.65 64.10 9.55
CA LEU A 363 -19.25 65.04 10.50
C LEU A 363 -18.24 65.48 11.56
N GLU A 364 -17.46 64.55 12.10
CA GLU A 364 -16.38 64.84 13.07
C GLU A 364 -15.32 65.76 12.45
N LEU A 365 -14.88 65.47 11.22
CA LEU A 365 -13.93 66.33 10.50
C LEU A 365 -14.46 67.75 10.29
N GLU A 366 -15.73 67.89 9.90
CA GLU A 366 -16.36 69.19 9.69
C GLU A 366 -16.42 70.00 11.00
N GLN A 367 -16.80 69.36 12.11
CA GLN A 367 -16.83 69.98 13.43
C GLN A 367 -15.43 70.38 13.92
N THR A 368 -14.44 69.50 13.77
CA THR A 368 -13.05 69.76 14.19
C THR A 368 -12.40 70.83 13.32
N SER A 369 -12.68 70.84 12.01
CA SER A 369 -12.22 71.89 11.08
C SER A 369 -12.80 73.25 11.47
N ALA A 370 -14.10 73.33 11.79
CA ALA A 370 -14.72 74.55 12.27
C ALA A 370 -14.11 75.04 13.59
N ARG A 371 -13.82 74.12 14.54
CA ARG A 371 -13.12 74.44 15.80
C ARG A 371 -11.71 74.96 15.54
N LYS A 372 -10.97 74.35 14.60
CA LYS A 372 -9.64 74.77 14.20
C LYS A 372 -9.66 76.19 13.61
N THR A 373 -10.54 76.49 12.66
CA THR A 373 -10.67 77.85 12.09
C THR A 373 -10.98 78.89 13.16
N ALA A 374 -11.86 78.56 14.12
CA ALA A 374 -12.13 79.46 15.24
C ALA A 374 -10.90 79.66 16.14
N ALA A 375 -10.08 78.63 16.36
CA ALA A 375 -8.82 78.72 17.11
C ALA A 375 -7.76 79.53 16.36
N ASP A 376 -7.60 79.32 15.05
CA ASP A 376 -6.70 80.09 14.18
C ASP A 376 -7.04 81.59 14.21
N ILE A 377 -8.34 81.92 14.13
CA ILE A 377 -8.80 83.31 14.26
C ILE A 377 -8.41 83.88 15.63
N ARG A 378 -8.65 83.15 16.73
CA ARG A 378 -8.26 83.63 18.08
C ARG A 378 -6.75 83.83 18.21
N ALA A 379 -5.94 82.95 17.63
CA ALA A 379 -4.48 83.04 17.64
C ALA A 379 -3.96 84.22 16.80
N SER A 380 -4.69 84.62 15.75
CA SER A 380 -4.31 85.73 14.86
C SER A 380 -4.59 87.14 15.43
N ILE A 381 -5.35 87.25 16.54
CA ILE A 381 -5.64 88.54 17.18
C ILE A 381 -4.44 88.93 18.07
N PRO A 382 -3.69 90.00 17.77
CA PRO A 382 -2.50 90.38 18.53
C PRO A 382 -2.89 90.86 19.94
N ARG A 383 -2.33 90.21 20.97
CA ARG A 383 -2.52 90.58 22.39
C ARG A 383 -1.19 91.05 22.99
N TYR A 384 -1.24 92.14 23.78
CA TYR A 384 -0.05 92.75 24.37
C TYR A 384 0.03 92.54 25.89
N GLY A 385 1.24 92.58 26.44
CA GLY A 385 1.48 92.35 27.87
C GLY A 385 1.26 90.90 28.29
N LEU A 386 0.81 90.66 29.52
CA LEU A 386 0.61 89.31 30.07
C LEU A 386 -0.41 88.46 29.28
N ALA A 387 -1.28 89.08 28.47
CA ALA A 387 -2.24 88.39 27.60
C ALA A 387 -1.60 87.73 26.36
N ALA A 388 -0.33 88.02 26.06
CA ALA A 388 0.40 87.39 24.95
C ALA A 388 0.58 85.87 25.15
N PHE A 389 0.65 85.40 26.41
CA PHE A 389 0.72 83.95 26.70
C PHE A 389 -0.54 83.20 26.26
N ALA A 390 -1.72 83.83 26.33
CA ALA A 390 -2.97 83.23 25.86
C ALA A 390 -3.01 83.12 24.32
N GLN A 391 -2.35 84.05 23.61
CA GLN A 391 -2.22 83.96 22.15
C GLN A 391 -1.34 82.78 21.74
N ILE A 392 -0.28 82.50 22.48
CA ILE A 392 0.58 81.31 22.27
C ILE A 392 -0.21 80.02 22.57
N ALA A 393 -1.01 79.99 23.64
CA ALA A 393 -1.85 78.84 23.96
C ALA A 393 -2.93 78.58 22.87
N ASP A 394 -3.57 79.63 22.35
CA ASP A 394 -4.51 79.55 21.23
C ASP A 394 -3.82 78.99 19.97
N ALA A 395 -2.56 79.39 19.70
CA ALA A 395 -1.76 78.87 18.58
C ALA A 395 -1.37 77.40 18.74
N ILE A 396 -1.01 76.95 19.96
CA ILE A 396 -0.72 75.54 20.25
C ILE A 396 -2.00 74.70 20.10
N ALA A 397 -3.14 75.19 20.58
CA ALA A 397 -4.43 74.51 20.43
C ALA A 397 -4.85 74.41 18.95
N ALA A 398 -4.62 75.46 18.16
CA ALA A 398 -4.86 75.44 16.72
C ALA A 398 -3.95 74.45 15.97
N ALA A 399 -2.68 74.31 16.38
CA ALA A 399 -1.77 73.32 15.84
C ALA A 399 -2.18 71.88 16.18
N ALA A 400 -2.61 71.62 17.42
CA ALA A 400 -3.11 70.31 17.85
C ALA A 400 -4.39 69.91 17.10
N LEU A 401 -5.36 70.83 16.98
CA LEU A 401 -6.55 70.62 16.14
C LEU A 401 -6.19 70.47 14.65
N GLY A 402 -5.09 71.07 14.21
CA GLY A 402 -4.52 70.89 12.88
C GLY A 402 -4.13 69.44 12.60
N GLN A 403 -3.43 68.79 13.53
CA GLN A 403 -3.09 67.36 13.42
C GLN A 403 -4.35 66.50 13.44
N GLU A 404 -5.31 66.77 14.33
CA GLU A 404 -6.56 66.00 14.40
C GLU A 404 -7.42 66.13 13.12
N VAL A 405 -7.42 67.31 12.48
CA VAL A 405 -8.05 67.51 11.16
C VAL A 405 -7.33 66.70 10.09
N GLU A 406 -6.00 66.65 10.11
CA GLU A 406 -5.21 65.88 9.15
C GLU A 406 -5.47 64.37 9.33
N ASP A 407 -5.46 63.87 10.56
CA ASP A 407 -5.77 62.48 10.92
C ASP A 407 -7.21 62.09 10.51
N LEU A 408 -8.20 62.93 10.80
CA LEU A 408 -9.59 62.69 10.42
C LEU A 408 -9.80 62.77 8.90
N THR A 409 -9.05 63.64 8.21
CA THR A 409 -9.07 63.73 6.74
C THR A 409 -8.51 62.45 6.14
N GLU A 410 -7.39 61.97 6.65
CA GLU A 410 -6.78 60.71 6.22
C GLU A 410 -7.72 59.53 6.49
N LYS A 411 -8.32 59.46 7.69
CA LYS A 411 -9.32 58.44 8.04
C LYS A 411 -10.54 58.48 7.11
N LEU A 412 -11.02 59.67 6.75
CA LEU A 412 -12.16 59.83 5.85
C LEU A 412 -11.84 59.39 4.42
N VAL A 413 -10.64 59.70 3.92
CA VAL A 413 -10.17 59.27 2.59
C VAL A 413 -10.06 57.74 2.53
N ASN A 414 -9.60 57.11 3.61
CA ASN A 414 -9.43 55.66 3.70
C ASN A 414 -10.73 54.91 4.05
N THR A 415 -11.81 55.61 4.39
CA THR A 415 -13.11 55.00 4.69
C THR A 415 -14.00 55.03 3.43
N PRO A 416 -14.50 53.90 2.92
CA PRO A 416 -15.36 53.88 1.74
C PRO A 416 -16.74 54.48 2.03
N ARG A 417 -17.33 55.15 1.05
CA ARG A 417 -18.65 55.82 1.15
C ARG A 417 -19.83 54.85 1.28
N THR A 418 -19.73 53.69 0.64
CA THR A 418 -20.77 52.66 0.63
C THR A 418 -20.20 51.30 1.02
N LEU A 419 -21.01 50.48 1.68
CA LEU A 419 -20.75 49.08 1.92
C LEU A 419 -21.54 48.25 0.89
N LYS A 420 -20.97 47.12 0.47
CA LYS A 420 -21.61 46.19 -0.45
C LYS A 420 -22.34 45.11 0.34
N ASP A 421 -23.66 45.12 0.31
CA ASP A 421 -24.53 44.14 0.96
C ASP A 421 -24.97 43.07 -0.06
N PRO A 422 -24.64 41.78 0.13
CA PRO A 422 -24.94 40.74 -0.87
C PRO A 422 -26.44 40.49 -1.01
N VAL A 423 -26.90 40.36 -2.26
CA VAL A 423 -28.30 40.04 -2.61
C VAL A 423 -28.36 38.60 -3.11
N TYR A 424 -29.26 37.82 -2.51
CA TYR A 424 -29.44 36.41 -2.84
C TYR A 424 -30.76 36.17 -3.60
N GLN A 425 -30.75 35.20 -4.51
CA GLN A 425 -31.94 34.72 -5.21
C GLN A 425 -32.12 33.22 -4.94
N ASP A 426 -33.33 32.81 -4.60
CA ASP A 426 -33.67 31.39 -4.39
C ASP A 426 -33.77 30.66 -5.73
N TYR A 427 -33.24 29.44 -5.77
CA TYR A 427 -33.41 28.51 -6.89
C TYR A 427 -33.39 27.06 -6.37
N SER A 428 -33.48 26.07 -7.26
CA SER A 428 -33.40 24.66 -6.87
C SER A 428 -32.45 23.89 -7.75
N VAL A 429 -31.66 23.04 -7.11
CA VAL A 429 -30.68 22.14 -7.71
C VAL A 429 -31.33 20.77 -7.93
N ARG A 430 -31.07 20.13 -9.06
CA ARG A 430 -31.63 18.81 -9.36
C ARG A 430 -30.75 17.73 -8.75
N ARG A 431 -31.35 16.80 -8.01
CA ARG A 431 -30.68 15.58 -7.53
C ARG A 431 -31.17 14.39 -8.33
N ILE A 432 -30.23 13.58 -8.83
CA ILE A 432 -30.50 12.33 -9.52
C ILE A 432 -29.81 11.21 -8.74
N GLU A 433 -30.53 10.11 -8.53
CA GLU A 433 -29.96 8.88 -8.01
C GLU A 433 -29.53 8.04 -9.22
N VAL A 434 -28.26 7.67 -9.26
CA VAL A 434 -27.64 6.91 -10.34
C VAL A 434 -27.21 5.55 -9.80
N ASP A 435 -27.85 4.50 -10.31
CA ASP A 435 -27.48 3.13 -10.04
C ASP A 435 -26.63 2.62 -11.21
N SER A 436 -25.35 2.38 -10.97
CA SER A 436 -24.42 1.86 -11.97
C SER A 436 -24.08 0.42 -11.64
N VAL A 437 -24.35 -0.49 -12.58
CA VAL A 437 -24.16 -1.93 -12.43
C VAL A 437 -23.17 -2.42 -13.48
N LYS A 438 -22.07 -3.00 -13.03
CA LYS A 438 -21.10 -3.67 -13.89
C LYS A 438 -21.44 -5.15 -14.00
N HIS A 439 -21.52 -5.61 -15.24
CA HIS A 439 -21.72 -7.00 -15.61
C HIS A 439 -20.52 -7.50 -16.41
N ALA A 440 -19.87 -8.57 -15.96
CA ALA A 440 -18.81 -9.20 -16.71
C ALA A 440 -19.02 -10.72 -16.79
N THR A 441 -18.90 -11.27 -17.99
CA THR A 441 -18.86 -12.72 -18.22
C THR A 441 -17.43 -13.10 -18.56
N VAL A 442 -16.86 -14.02 -17.79
CA VAL A 442 -15.43 -14.33 -17.85
C VAL A 442 -15.22 -15.83 -17.95
N ASN A 443 -14.48 -16.24 -18.97
CA ASN A 443 -13.99 -17.59 -19.10
C ASN A 443 -12.66 -17.68 -18.35
N TYR A 444 -12.50 -18.69 -17.51
CA TYR A 444 -11.26 -18.93 -16.78
C TYR A 444 -10.78 -20.36 -16.97
N TYR A 445 -9.46 -20.52 -16.94
CA TYR A 445 -8.78 -21.77 -17.18
C TYR A 445 -7.72 -21.95 -16.11
N VAL A 446 -7.78 -23.06 -15.39
CA VAL A 446 -6.77 -23.44 -14.40
C VAL A 446 -5.97 -24.59 -14.98
N ILE A 447 -4.69 -24.35 -15.25
CA ILE A 447 -3.79 -25.30 -15.90
C ILE A 447 -2.74 -25.71 -14.88
N ASP A 448 -2.77 -26.97 -14.46
CA ASP A 448 -1.70 -27.56 -13.67
C ASP A 448 -0.65 -28.15 -14.61
N LYS A 449 0.50 -27.48 -14.73
CA LYS A 449 1.59 -27.92 -15.62
C LYS A 449 2.30 -29.17 -15.09
N ARG A 450 2.22 -29.44 -13.79
CA ARG A 450 2.84 -30.62 -13.17
C ARG A 450 2.05 -31.88 -13.54
N ALA A 451 0.71 -31.77 -13.49
CA ALA A 451 -0.20 -32.85 -13.86
C ALA A 451 -0.53 -32.90 -15.36
N MET A 452 -0.23 -31.83 -16.11
CA MET A 452 -0.67 -31.62 -17.50
C MET A 452 -2.19 -31.76 -17.63
N THR A 453 -2.91 -31.04 -16.77
CA THR A 453 -4.38 -30.99 -16.76
C THR A 453 -4.86 -29.56 -16.89
N MET A 454 -6.04 -29.37 -17.48
CA MET A 454 -6.70 -28.09 -17.63
C MET A 454 -8.16 -28.25 -17.22
N PHE A 455 -8.63 -27.31 -16.41
CA PHE A 455 -10.05 -27.11 -16.15
C PHE A 455 -10.45 -25.76 -16.74
N SER A 456 -11.63 -25.71 -17.34
CA SER A 456 -12.19 -24.49 -17.94
C SER A 456 -13.64 -24.34 -17.53
N ASP A 457 -14.03 -23.14 -17.17
CA ASP A 457 -15.41 -22.83 -16.82
C ASP A 457 -15.65 -21.32 -17.02
N THR A 458 -16.90 -20.89 -16.87
CA THR A 458 -17.34 -19.51 -17.04
C THR A 458 -18.03 -19.04 -15.78
N PHE A 459 -17.72 -17.83 -15.33
CA PHE A 459 -18.48 -17.17 -14.27
C PHE A 459 -18.95 -15.78 -14.72
N ASP A 460 -20.08 -15.38 -14.14
CA ASP A 460 -20.60 -14.03 -14.26
C ASP A 460 -20.29 -13.25 -12.98
N ALA A 461 -19.62 -12.12 -13.13
CA ALA A 461 -19.40 -11.16 -12.06
C ALA A 461 -20.37 -9.99 -12.21
N ARG A 462 -21.00 -9.62 -11.09
CA ARG A 462 -21.89 -8.47 -11.00
C ARG A 462 -21.56 -7.65 -9.76
N ILE A 463 -21.30 -6.36 -9.95
CA ILE A 463 -21.14 -5.40 -8.86
C ILE A 463 -21.99 -4.16 -9.16
N GLN A 464 -22.59 -3.58 -8.13
CA GLN A 464 -23.43 -2.40 -8.23
C GLN A 464 -22.93 -1.35 -7.25
N ASN A 465 -22.99 -0.08 -7.66
CA ASN A 465 -22.87 1.04 -6.76
C ASN A 465 -23.91 2.12 -7.08
N SER A 466 -24.36 2.81 -6.03
CA SER A 466 -25.40 3.84 -6.10
C SER A 466 -24.80 5.19 -5.74
N PHE A 467 -25.10 6.21 -6.53
CA PHE A 467 -24.59 7.56 -6.36
C PHE A 467 -25.73 8.57 -6.34
N SER A 468 -25.66 9.53 -5.42
CA SER A 468 -26.52 10.71 -5.47
C SER A 468 -25.73 11.85 -6.11
N VAL A 469 -26.13 12.29 -7.31
CA VAL A 469 -25.44 13.31 -8.10
C VAL A 469 -26.31 14.56 -8.22
N VAL A 470 -25.71 15.73 -8.02
CA VAL A 470 -26.37 17.02 -8.20
C VAL A 470 -26.01 17.65 -9.55
N TYR A 471 -27.03 18.13 -10.26
CA TYR A 471 -26.92 18.79 -11.55
C TYR A 471 -27.48 20.22 -11.46
N ASP A 472 -27.09 21.06 -12.43
CA ASP A 472 -27.55 22.45 -12.56
C ASP A 472 -27.12 23.39 -11.40
N VAL A 473 -26.07 23.03 -10.64
CA VAL A 473 -25.50 23.89 -9.59
C VAL A 473 -24.87 25.14 -10.20
N GLN A 474 -25.35 26.32 -9.81
CA GLN A 474 -24.85 27.60 -10.33
C GLN A 474 -23.48 27.95 -9.73
N GLU A 475 -22.64 28.63 -10.51
CA GLU A 475 -21.29 28.98 -10.07
C GLU A 475 -21.28 29.96 -8.89
N THR A 476 -22.27 30.84 -8.81
CA THR A 476 -22.46 31.83 -7.74
C THR A 476 -23.29 31.32 -6.56
N ASP A 477 -23.57 30.01 -6.48
CA ASP A 477 -24.27 29.41 -5.35
C ASP A 477 -23.43 29.49 -4.06
N VAL A 478 -24.03 30.00 -2.99
CA VAL A 478 -23.37 30.16 -1.68
C VAL A 478 -23.05 28.84 -0.98
N ASN A 479 -23.81 27.79 -1.28
CA ASN A 479 -23.68 26.44 -0.73
C ASN A 479 -22.99 25.48 -1.70
N LYS A 480 -22.44 25.96 -2.83
CA LYS A 480 -21.80 25.14 -3.88
C LYS A 480 -20.83 24.11 -3.31
N GLU A 481 -19.92 24.52 -2.45
CA GLU A 481 -18.92 23.64 -1.85
C GLU A 481 -19.57 22.55 -0.98
N ASN A 482 -20.60 22.90 -0.21
CA ASN A 482 -21.30 21.96 0.64
C ASN A 482 -22.13 20.95 -0.18
N LEU A 483 -22.76 21.40 -1.27
CA LEU A 483 -23.50 20.53 -2.20
C LEU A 483 -22.56 19.50 -2.85
N TYR A 484 -21.38 19.92 -3.32
CA TYR A 484 -20.40 18.98 -3.88
C TYR A 484 -19.69 18.13 -2.82
N ALA A 485 -19.66 18.56 -1.55
CA ALA A 485 -19.11 17.74 -0.47
C ALA A 485 -20.08 16.63 -0.02
N GLN A 486 -21.39 16.83 -0.17
CA GLN A 486 -22.42 15.87 0.27
C GLN A 486 -22.90 14.92 -0.84
N HIS A 487 -22.60 15.22 -2.10
CA HIS A 487 -23.05 14.44 -3.26
C HIS A 487 -21.87 14.03 -4.15
N ALA A 488 -22.02 12.91 -4.84
CA ALA A 488 -21.02 12.46 -5.80
C ALA A 488 -21.01 13.37 -7.04
N SER A 489 -19.85 13.44 -7.71
CA SER A 489 -19.74 14.10 -9.01
C SER A 489 -20.02 13.11 -10.14
N GLU A 490 -20.43 13.62 -11.31
CA GLU A 490 -20.55 12.79 -12.52
C GLU A 490 -19.23 12.09 -12.88
N ASN A 491 -18.10 12.75 -12.63
CA ASN A 491 -16.79 12.14 -12.83
C ASN A 491 -16.56 10.95 -11.90
N ALA A 492 -17.01 11.02 -10.64
CA ALA A 492 -16.90 9.89 -9.72
C ALA A 492 -17.73 8.67 -10.18
N VAL A 493 -18.90 8.90 -10.80
CA VAL A 493 -19.68 7.82 -11.42
C VAL A 493 -18.91 7.21 -12.59
N LEU A 494 -18.38 8.05 -13.50
CA LEU A 494 -17.60 7.58 -14.65
C LEU A 494 -16.29 6.88 -14.26
N ASP A 495 -15.64 7.34 -13.19
CA ASP A 495 -14.43 6.74 -12.66
C ASP A 495 -14.75 5.36 -12.12
N TYR A 496 -15.82 5.22 -11.32
CA TYR A 496 -16.34 3.92 -10.92
C TYR A 496 -16.62 3.05 -12.14
N GLU A 497 -17.33 3.51 -13.17
CA GLU A 497 -17.67 2.70 -14.35
C GLU A 497 -16.44 2.16 -15.10
N LYS A 498 -15.34 2.92 -15.12
CA LYS A 498 -14.07 2.54 -15.78
C LYS A 498 -13.14 1.72 -14.90
N GLU A 499 -13.32 1.77 -13.58
CA GLU A 499 -12.46 1.04 -12.65
C GLU A 499 -12.46 -0.47 -12.93
N PRO A 500 -11.32 -1.15 -12.74
CA PRO A 500 -11.27 -2.59 -12.90
C PRO A 500 -12.25 -3.31 -11.97
N LEU A 501 -12.95 -4.31 -12.50
CA LEU A 501 -13.67 -5.24 -11.64
C LEU A 501 -12.65 -6.19 -11.01
N VAL A 502 -12.57 -6.18 -9.67
CA VAL A 502 -11.61 -6.96 -8.90
C VAL A 502 -12.21 -8.32 -8.55
N VAL A 503 -11.52 -9.41 -8.89
CA VAL A 503 -11.90 -10.79 -8.55
C VAL A 503 -10.79 -11.42 -7.70
N PRO A 504 -11.06 -11.90 -6.48
CA PRO A 504 -10.07 -12.60 -5.67
C PRO A 504 -9.61 -13.91 -6.33
N LEU A 505 -8.29 -14.15 -6.37
CA LEU A 505 -7.72 -15.39 -6.90
C LEU A 505 -8.25 -16.62 -6.12
N SER A 506 -8.41 -16.50 -4.81
CA SER A 506 -8.95 -17.57 -3.96
C SER A 506 -10.34 -18.02 -4.40
N ALA A 507 -11.19 -17.09 -4.86
CA ALA A 507 -12.55 -17.39 -5.31
C ALA A 507 -12.54 -18.20 -6.62
N ILE A 508 -11.69 -17.82 -7.57
CA ILE A 508 -11.51 -18.55 -8.84
C ILE A 508 -11.01 -19.97 -8.58
N LEU A 509 -9.99 -20.10 -7.73
CA LEU A 509 -9.42 -21.40 -7.42
C LEU A 509 -10.35 -22.27 -6.55
N ALA A 510 -11.19 -21.66 -5.70
CA ALA A 510 -12.19 -22.39 -4.93
C ALA A 510 -13.28 -23.00 -5.83
N GLU A 511 -13.69 -22.29 -6.90
CA GLU A 511 -14.63 -22.84 -7.88
C GLU A 511 -14.01 -24.00 -8.67
N PHE A 512 -12.76 -23.85 -9.11
CA PHE A 512 -11.97 -24.97 -9.61
C PHE A 512 -11.94 -26.15 -8.62
N GLY A 513 -11.76 -25.87 -7.33
CA GLY A 513 -11.70 -26.91 -6.30
C GLY A 513 -12.95 -27.79 -6.22
N LYS A 514 -14.13 -27.25 -6.57
CA LYS A 514 -15.39 -28.02 -6.63
C LYS A 514 -15.49 -28.89 -7.88
N GLY A 515 -14.87 -28.44 -8.98
CA GLY A 515 -14.89 -29.10 -10.29
C GLY A 515 -13.60 -29.84 -10.65
N ALA A 516 -12.65 -29.99 -9.73
CA ALA A 516 -11.30 -30.49 -10.02
C ALA A 516 -11.30 -31.89 -10.68
N ASP A 517 -12.28 -32.73 -10.37
CA ASP A 517 -12.45 -34.07 -10.99
C ASP A 517 -12.82 -34.00 -12.48
N GLN A 518 -13.30 -32.85 -12.96
CA GLN A 518 -13.65 -32.60 -14.37
C GLN A 518 -12.45 -32.06 -15.17
N ALA A 519 -11.29 -31.89 -14.55
CA ALA A 519 -10.10 -31.42 -15.25
C ALA A 519 -9.68 -32.41 -16.34
N GLU A 520 -9.52 -31.91 -17.57
CA GLU A 520 -9.15 -32.72 -18.72
C GLU A 520 -7.62 -32.79 -18.86
N ARG A 521 -7.13 -33.93 -19.34
CA ARG A 521 -5.70 -34.08 -19.64
C ARG A 521 -5.36 -33.37 -20.94
N ILE A 522 -4.35 -32.51 -20.92
CA ILE A 522 -3.87 -31.78 -22.10
C ILE A 522 -2.60 -32.44 -22.66
N ALA A 523 -2.54 -32.57 -23.99
CA ALA A 523 -1.38 -33.14 -24.67
C ALA A 523 -0.21 -32.16 -24.74
N SER A 524 -0.50 -30.87 -24.90
CA SER A 524 0.48 -29.79 -24.93
C SER A 524 -0.16 -28.45 -24.58
N LEU A 525 0.68 -27.46 -24.23
CA LEU A 525 0.23 -26.07 -24.05
C LEU A 525 -0.32 -25.44 -25.34
N GLY A 526 0.00 -25.99 -26.51
CA GLY A 526 -0.58 -25.54 -27.79
C GLY A 526 -2.09 -25.81 -27.87
N GLN A 527 -2.55 -26.92 -27.29
CA GLN A 527 -3.98 -27.26 -27.24
C GLN A 527 -4.77 -26.25 -26.39
N VAL A 528 -4.18 -25.76 -25.30
CA VAL A 528 -4.77 -24.70 -24.46
C VAL A 528 -5.00 -23.44 -25.29
N MET A 529 -4.02 -23.06 -26.11
CA MET A 529 -4.13 -21.89 -26.98
C MET A 529 -5.23 -22.03 -28.03
N GLU A 530 -5.40 -23.22 -28.61
CA GLU A 530 -6.50 -23.49 -29.55
C GLU A 530 -7.87 -23.31 -28.89
N THR A 531 -8.05 -23.83 -27.66
CA THR A 531 -9.28 -23.65 -26.88
C THR A 531 -9.54 -22.17 -26.57
N LEU A 532 -8.52 -21.44 -26.10
CA LEU A 532 -8.64 -20.01 -25.80
C LEU A 532 -9.08 -19.19 -27.03
N VAL A 533 -8.55 -19.50 -28.21
CA VAL A 533 -8.94 -18.83 -29.46
C VAL A 533 -10.37 -19.21 -29.88
N ALA A 534 -10.77 -20.47 -29.70
CA ALA A 534 -12.13 -20.91 -30.00
C ALA A 534 -13.17 -20.18 -29.15
N ASP A 535 -12.93 -20.06 -27.84
CA ASP A 535 -13.85 -19.38 -26.92
C ASP A 535 -13.93 -17.88 -27.17
N ARG A 536 -12.81 -17.24 -27.55
CA ARG A 536 -12.79 -15.85 -28.01
C ARG A 536 -13.63 -15.65 -29.27
N ASN A 537 -13.52 -16.56 -30.24
CA ASN A 537 -14.33 -16.52 -31.45
C ASN A 537 -15.83 -16.68 -31.15
N LEU A 538 -16.19 -17.50 -30.16
CA LEU A 538 -17.57 -17.61 -29.69
C LEU A 538 -18.07 -16.29 -29.08
N ALA A 539 -17.24 -15.64 -28.25
CA ALA A 539 -17.56 -14.34 -27.67
C ALA A 539 -17.73 -13.24 -28.76
N LEU A 540 -16.82 -13.21 -29.74
CA LEU A 540 -16.89 -12.29 -30.88
C LEU A 540 -18.14 -12.53 -31.74
N ALA A 541 -18.50 -13.79 -32.01
CA ALA A 541 -19.71 -14.12 -32.75
C ALA A 541 -20.98 -13.65 -32.00
N SER A 542 -21.00 -13.82 -30.67
CA SER A 542 -22.09 -13.33 -29.82
C SER A 542 -22.19 -11.79 -29.83
N ALA A 543 -21.05 -11.09 -29.83
CA ALA A 543 -21.01 -9.63 -29.94
C ALA A 543 -21.47 -9.15 -31.33
N ALA A 544 -20.96 -9.77 -32.41
CA ALA A 544 -21.31 -9.43 -33.78
C ALA A 544 -22.81 -9.59 -34.06
N ALA A 545 -23.45 -10.63 -33.51
CA ALA A 545 -24.89 -10.85 -33.62
C ALA A 545 -25.75 -9.72 -33.01
N ARG A 546 -25.17 -8.87 -32.14
CA ARG A 546 -25.84 -7.76 -31.44
C ARG A 546 -25.55 -6.40 -32.08
N THR A 547 -24.83 -6.36 -33.20
CA THR A 547 -24.36 -5.12 -33.82
C THR A 547 -24.98 -4.93 -35.20
N PHE A 548 -25.20 -3.68 -35.60
CA PHE A 548 -25.72 -3.35 -36.93
C PHE A 548 -24.64 -3.68 -37.98
N THR A 549 -24.89 -4.64 -38.87
CA THR A 549 -23.93 -5.05 -39.90
C THR A 549 -24.13 -4.25 -41.19
N ASP A 550 -23.05 -3.70 -41.73
CA ASP A 550 -23.02 -3.18 -43.10
C ASP A 550 -23.28 -4.32 -44.10
N ALA A 551 -23.99 -4.00 -45.19
CA ALA A 551 -24.18 -4.96 -46.27
C ALA A 551 -22.81 -5.30 -46.90
N ARG A 552 -22.48 -6.59 -46.98
CA ARG A 552 -21.25 -7.15 -47.57
C ARG A 552 -21.18 -6.84 -49.08
N ASN A 553 -20.90 -5.59 -49.41
CA ASN A 553 -21.10 -5.07 -50.77
C ASN A 553 -19.84 -5.14 -51.65
N ASP A 554 -18.65 -5.33 -51.07
CA ASP A 554 -17.39 -5.44 -51.82
C ASP A 554 -16.74 -6.82 -51.59
N GLN A 555 -16.68 -7.62 -52.66
CA GLN A 555 -16.12 -8.97 -52.64
C GLN A 555 -14.62 -9.00 -52.30
N ARG A 556 -13.92 -7.87 -52.44
CA ARG A 556 -12.48 -7.81 -52.18
C ARG A 556 -12.16 -7.95 -50.69
N PHE A 557 -13.11 -7.72 -49.79
CA PHE A 557 -12.92 -7.94 -48.36
C PHE A 557 -12.62 -9.39 -48.00
N ASP A 558 -13.13 -10.37 -48.77
CA ASP A 558 -12.87 -11.79 -48.53
C ASP A 558 -11.39 -12.18 -48.75
N HIS A 559 -10.62 -11.32 -49.42
CA HIS A 559 -9.19 -11.51 -49.63
C HIS A 559 -8.33 -10.92 -48.51
N VAL A 560 -8.90 -10.04 -47.68
CA VAL A 560 -8.16 -9.18 -46.77
C VAL A 560 -8.37 -9.65 -45.33
N VAL A 561 -7.33 -9.53 -44.52
CA VAL A 561 -7.36 -9.86 -43.10
C VAL A 561 -6.75 -8.72 -42.29
N LYS A 562 -7.31 -8.49 -41.11
CA LYS A 562 -6.67 -7.67 -40.08
C LYS A 562 -5.60 -8.49 -39.40
N ILE A 563 -4.46 -7.88 -39.12
CA ILE A 563 -3.38 -8.54 -38.39
C ILE A 563 -3.18 -7.78 -37.09
N HIS A 564 -3.25 -8.52 -36.00
CA HIS A 564 -2.92 -8.06 -34.67
C HIS A 564 -1.57 -8.65 -34.31
N ASN A 565 -0.60 -7.79 -34.03
CA ASN A 565 0.54 -8.22 -33.26
C ASN A 565 0.14 -8.18 -31.78
N LEU A 566 0.70 -9.12 -31.01
CA LEU A 566 0.31 -9.29 -29.62
C LEU A 566 0.85 -8.16 -28.71
N LYS A 567 1.71 -7.27 -29.25
CA LYS A 567 2.29 -6.07 -28.60
C LYS A 567 1.43 -4.81 -28.75
N GLY A 568 0.21 -4.95 -29.25
CA GLY A 568 -0.74 -3.84 -29.43
C GLY A 568 -0.62 -3.09 -30.76
N GLY A 569 0.28 -3.50 -31.66
CA GLY A 569 0.33 -3.04 -33.04
C GLY A 569 -0.71 -3.74 -33.91
N SER A 570 -1.32 -3.00 -34.83
CA SER A 570 -2.25 -3.55 -35.82
C SER A 570 -1.81 -3.18 -37.23
N GLY A 571 -2.13 -4.06 -38.18
CA GLY A 571 -1.84 -3.90 -39.59
C GLY A 571 -2.83 -4.65 -40.44
N SER A 572 -2.55 -4.68 -41.74
CA SER A 572 -3.38 -5.34 -42.74
C SER A 572 -2.58 -6.44 -43.43
N GLY A 573 -3.28 -7.43 -43.96
CA GLY A 573 -2.71 -8.46 -44.81
C GLY A 573 -3.74 -9.01 -45.77
N PHE A 574 -3.31 -9.87 -46.68
CA PHE A 574 -4.20 -10.48 -47.66
C PHE A 574 -3.72 -11.86 -48.12
N TYR A 575 -4.65 -12.72 -48.51
CA TYR A 575 -4.36 -14.07 -48.98
C TYR A 575 -3.65 -14.03 -50.35
N VAL A 576 -2.47 -14.63 -50.44
CA VAL A 576 -1.70 -14.83 -51.69
C VAL A 576 -1.73 -16.28 -52.17
N ALA A 577 -2.06 -17.20 -51.27
CA ALA A 577 -2.46 -18.58 -51.55
C ALA A 577 -3.56 -18.97 -50.53
N GLU A 578 -4.20 -20.13 -50.71
CA GLU A 578 -5.33 -20.52 -49.84
C GLU A 578 -4.96 -20.51 -48.37
N ASP A 579 -3.72 -20.87 -48.02
CA ASP A 579 -3.25 -20.98 -46.64
C ASP A 579 -2.05 -20.06 -46.35
N MET A 580 -1.86 -19.02 -47.17
CA MET A 580 -0.77 -18.05 -47.00
C MET A 580 -1.25 -16.60 -47.12
N VAL A 581 -0.89 -15.80 -46.12
CA VAL A 581 -1.20 -14.37 -46.03
C VAL A 581 0.09 -13.56 -46.18
N MET A 582 0.06 -12.52 -47.00
CA MET A 582 1.10 -11.50 -47.12
C MET A 582 0.80 -10.31 -46.22
N THR A 583 1.85 -9.72 -45.64
CA THR A 583 1.79 -8.44 -44.92
C THR A 583 3.17 -7.77 -44.92
N ASN A 584 3.34 -6.64 -44.23
CA ASN A 584 4.65 -6.07 -43.99
C ASN A 584 5.40 -6.78 -42.86
N TYR A 585 6.74 -6.75 -42.91
CA TYR A 585 7.57 -7.30 -41.85
C TYR A 585 7.40 -6.51 -40.56
N HIS A 586 7.34 -5.18 -40.60
CA HIS A 586 7.17 -4.35 -39.39
C HIS A 586 5.84 -4.61 -38.65
N VAL A 587 4.80 -5.09 -39.35
CA VAL A 587 3.52 -5.45 -38.73
C VAL A 587 3.68 -6.64 -37.80
N VAL A 588 4.52 -7.61 -38.17
CA VAL A 588 4.74 -8.87 -37.42
C VAL A 588 6.10 -8.92 -36.70
N GLU A 589 6.83 -7.80 -36.65
CA GLU A 589 8.18 -7.74 -36.11
C GLU A 589 8.21 -8.17 -34.64
N GLY A 590 9.08 -9.15 -34.33
CA GLY A 590 9.21 -9.71 -32.98
C GLY A 590 8.02 -10.57 -32.52
N THR A 591 7.11 -10.97 -33.41
CA THR A 591 5.99 -11.88 -33.12
C THR A 591 6.13 -13.16 -33.96
N LYS A 592 6.25 -14.33 -33.32
CA LYS A 592 6.33 -15.62 -34.04
C LYS A 592 4.96 -16.11 -34.55
N VAL A 593 3.91 -15.83 -33.77
CA VAL A 593 2.55 -16.30 -34.03
C VAL A 593 1.58 -15.11 -34.01
N PRO A 594 1.42 -14.38 -35.13
CA PRO A 594 0.42 -13.30 -35.22
C PRO A 594 -1.01 -13.84 -35.16
N VAL A 595 -1.93 -13.00 -34.67
CA VAL A 595 -3.37 -13.24 -34.72
C VAL A 595 -3.95 -12.47 -35.90
N LEU A 596 -4.79 -13.12 -36.70
CA LEU A 596 -5.43 -12.55 -37.88
C LEU A 596 -6.95 -12.60 -37.71
N LYS A 597 -7.68 -11.60 -38.17
CA LYS A 597 -9.16 -11.57 -38.22
C LYS A 597 -9.59 -11.46 -39.67
N ASN A 598 -10.43 -12.38 -40.15
CA ASN A 598 -10.98 -12.33 -41.50
C ASN A 598 -12.25 -11.47 -41.57
N TYR A 599 -12.77 -11.24 -42.78
CA TYR A 599 -13.99 -10.43 -42.97
C TYR A 599 -15.25 -11.00 -42.31
N ASP A 600 -15.31 -12.32 -42.12
CA ASP A 600 -16.38 -12.95 -41.35
C ASP A 600 -16.27 -12.72 -39.83
N GLY A 601 -15.26 -11.99 -39.37
CA GLY A 601 -15.01 -11.72 -37.96
C GLY A 601 -14.31 -12.85 -37.21
N ILE A 602 -13.83 -13.87 -37.91
CA ILE A 602 -13.19 -15.05 -37.30
C ILE A 602 -11.70 -14.76 -37.09
N GLU A 603 -11.25 -14.85 -35.84
CA GLU A 603 -9.84 -14.80 -35.46
C GLU A 603 -9.17 -16.16 -35.65
N MET A 604 -7.91 -16.12 -36.08
CA MET A 604 -7.07 -17.29 -36.36
C MET A 604 -5.61 -16.95 -36.10
N THR A 605 -4.83 -17.94 -35.68
CA THR A 605 -3.38 -17.80 -35.53
C THR A 605 -2.67 -18.15 -36.83
N GLY A 606 -1.53 -17.50 -37.06
CA GLY A 606 -0.64 -17.80 -38.17
C GLY A 606 0.80 -17.96 -37.70
N THR A 607 1.63 -18.66 -38.46
CA THR A 607 3.07 -18.75 -38.22
C THR A 607 3.80 -17.96 -39.30
N VAL A 608 4.70 -17.05 -38.92
CA VAL A 608 5.55 -16.35 -39.88
C VAL A 608 6.55 -17.36 -40.47
N VAL A 609 6.42 -17.68 -41.76
CA VAL A 609 7.25 -18.70 -42.43
C VAL A 609 8.38 -18.09 -43.26
N ALA A 610 8.28 -16.82 -43.64
CA ALA A 610 9.34 -16.11 -44.33
C ALA A 610 9.18 -14.59 -44.20
N HIS A 611 10.28 -13.86 -44.32
CA HIS A 611 10.27 -12.39 -44.40
C HIS A 611 11.46 -11.86 -45.22
N ASP A 612 11.40 -10.59 -45.60
CA ASP A 612 12.46 -9.82 -46.25
C ASP A 612 12.44 -8.40 -45.68
N VAL A 613 13.45 -8.08 -44.86
CA VAL A 613 13.55 -6.79 -44.15
C VAL A 613 13.77 -5.63 -45.13
N ARG A 614 14.47 -5.86 -46.26
CA ARG A 614 14.71 -4.82 -47.26
C ARG A 614 13.42 -4.42 -47.96
N LEU A 615 12.60 -5.39 -48.33
CA LEU A 615 11.30 -5.15 -48.96
C LEU A 615 10.21 -4.79 -47.95
N ASP A 616 10.46 -4.98 -46.66
CA ASP A 616 9.44 -4.91 -45.61
C ASP A 616 8.25 -5.83 -45.90
N LEU A 617 8.51 -7.09 -46.25
CA LEU A 617 7.48 -8.09 -46.53
C LEU A 617 7.60 -9.31 -45.63
N ALA A 618 6.46 -9.86 -45.20
CA ALA A 618 6.37 -11.09 -44.45
C ALA A 618 5.26 -12.00 -44.99
N LEU A 619 5.51 -13.31 -44.91
CA LEU A 619 4.60 -14.37 -45.32
C LEU A 619 4.20 -15.20 -44.11
N ILE A 620 2.90 -15.31 -43.89
CA ILE A 620 2.30 -16.00 -42.76
C ILE A 620 1.56 -17.23 -43.27
N LYS A 621 1.89 -18.40 -42.72
CA LYS A 621 1.13 -19.64 -42.93
C LYS A 621 0.00 -19.69 -41.93
N VAL A 622 -1.21 -19.94 -42.41
CA VAL A 622 -2.41 -19.95 -41.56
C VAL A 622 -3.15 -21.28 -41.66
N SER A 623 -3.87 -21.66 -40.59
CA SER A 623 -4.60 -22.93 -40.51
C SER A 623 -5.93 -22.90 -41.28
N LYS A 624 -6.63 -21.77 -41.25
CA LYS A 624 -7.88 -21.56 -42.00
C LYS A 624 -7.59 -21.06 -43.41
N ARG A 625 -8.21 -21.71 -44.40
CA ARG A 625 -8.03 -21.31 -45.81
C ARG A 625 -8.89 -20.09 -46.15
N GLY A 626 -8.35 -19.16 -46.94
CA GLY A 626 -9.03 -17.99 -47.47
C GLY A 626 -9.00 -17.93 -49.00
N ILE A 627 -9.51 -16.82 -49.58
CA ILE A 627 -9.60 -16.64 -51.03
C ILE A 627 -8.39 -15.83 -51.51
N PRO A 628 -7.48 -16.39 -52.33
CA PRO A 628 -6.30 -15.66 -52.79
C PRO A 628 -6.64 -14.53 -53.76
N VAL A 629 -5.91 -13.42 -53.66
CA VAL A 629 -5.98 -12.33 -54.64
C VAL A 629 -5.43 -12.74 -56.01
N THR A 630 -5.80 -11.97 -57.04
CA THR A 630 -5.13 -11.97 -58.35
C THR A 630 -4.21 -10.75 -58.45
N PHE A 631 -2.97 -10.95 -58.85
CA PHE A 631 -2.01 -9.86 -59.07
C PHE A 631 -2.16 -9.27 -60.47
N TYR A 632 -1.73 -8.02 -60.62
CA TYR A 632 -1.62 -7.39 -61.92
C TYR A 632 -0.50 -8.03 -62.77
N SER A 633 -0.73 -8.15 -64.08
CA SER A 633 0.15 -8.89 -65.01
C SER A 633 0.64 -8.07 -66.20
N ALA A 634 0.19 -6.83 -66.39
CA ALA A 634 0.65 -6.01 -67.51
C ALA A 634 2.02 -5.38 -67.20
N ASN A 635 2.80 -5.11 -68.25
CA ASN A 635 4.19 -4.65 -68.13
C ASN A 635 4.35 -3.26 -67.52
N GLU A 636 3.32 -2.41 -67.60
CA GLU A 636 3.35 -1.03 -67.13
C GLU A 636 2.09 -0.71 -66.33
N LEU A 637 2.23 0.15 -65.31
CA LEU A 637 1.13 0.66 -64.50
C LEU A 637 0.94 2.14 -64.86
N ASP A 638 -0.18 2.46 -65.50
CA ASP A 638 -0.43 3.81 -66.01
C ASP A 638 -0.59 4.83 -64.86
N LEU A 639 0.14 5.95 -64.97
CA LEU A 639 -0.05 7.08 -64.06
C LEU A 639 -1.46 7.66 -64.23
N GLY A 640 -2.09 8.06 -63.12
CA GLY A 640 -3.48 8.48 -63.07
C GLY A 640 -4.49 7.35 -62.97
N SER A 641 -4.05 6.07 -63.05
CA SER A 641 -4.93 4.93 -62.80
C SER A 641 -5.54 5.00 -61.41
N GLN A 642 -6.86 4.84 -61.32
CA GLN A 642 -7.57 4.83 -60.06
C GLN A 642 -7.29 3.53 -59.31
N VAL A 643 -6.86 3.66 -58.05
CA VAL A 643 -6.52 2.52 -57.19
C VAL A 643 -7.24 2.63 -55.86
N ASP A 644 -7.60 1.47 -55.31
CA ASP A 644 -8.26 1.33 -54.02
C ASP A 644 -7.32 0.62 -53.04
N LEU A 645 -7.13 1.18 -51.86
CA LEU A 645 -6.49 0.49 -50.74
C LEU A 645 -7.56 -0.09 -49.84
N ILE A 646 -7.41 -1.35 -49.48
CA ILE A 646 -8.22 -2.00 -48.46
C ILE A 646 -7.33 -2.31 -47.27
N GLY A 647 -7.73 -1.85 -46.10
CA GLY A 647 -6.96 -2.03 -44.88
C GLY A 647 -7.73 -1.67 -43.62
N HIS A 648 -7.00 -1.54 -42.51
CA HIS A 648 -7.58 -1.37 -41.18
C HIS A 648 -7.01 -0.11 -40.49
N PRO A 649 -7.27 1.09 -41.02
CA PRO A 649 -6.70 2.35 -40.50
C PRO A 649 -7.10 2.58 -39.04
N GLU A 650 -6.14 2.90 -38.17
CA GLU A 650 -6.36 3.19 -36.75
C GLU A 650 -7.19 2.11 -36.03
N GLY A 651 -7.17 0.87 -36.54
CA GLY A 651 -7.95 -0.24 -36.00
C GLY A 651 -9.41 -0.31 -36.45
N PHE A 652 -9.90 0.59 -37.31
CA PHE A 652 -11.21 0.46 -37.96
C PHE A 652 -11.21 -0.67 -38.98
N ASP A 653 -12.25 -1.51 -38.95
CA ASP A 653 -12.29 -2.72 -39.75
C ASP A 653 -12.68 -2.47 -41.21
N PHE A 654 -12.00 -3.14 -42.16
CA PHE A 654 -12.35 -3.22 -43.59
C PHE A 654 -12.66 -1.87 -44.26
N THR A 655 -11.75 -0.91 -44.13
CA THR A 655 -11.88 0.41 -44.76
C THR A 655 -11.36 0.38 -46.20
N ILE A 656 -12.12 0.98 -47.12
CA ILE A 656 -11.69 1.24 -48.50
C ILE A 656 -11.35 2.72 -48.64
N THR A 657 -10.14 3.03 -49.12
CA THR A 657 -9.74 4.37 -49.53
C THR A 657 -9.37 4.37 -51.01
N ARG A 658 -9.64 5.47 -51.71
CA ARG A 658 -9.47 5.59 -53.16
C ARG A 658 -8.60 6.78 -53.53
N GLY A 659 -7.79 6.62 -54.58
CA GLY A 659 -6.90 7.65 -55.12
C GLY A 659 -6.37 7.21 -56.49
N VAL A 660 -5.24 7.76 -56.91
CA VAL A 660 -4.62 7.50 -58.21
C VAL A 660 -3.13 7.17 -58.10
N VAL A 661 -2.61 6.43 -59.06
CA VAL A 661 -1.16 6.21 -59.20
C VAL A 661 -0.49 7.53 -59.59
N SER A 662 0.23 8.16 -58.66
CA SER A 662 0.91 9.44 -58.89
C SER A 662 2.27 9.27 -59.57
N ALA A 663 3.01 8.21 -59.23
CA ALA A 663 4.30 7.89 -59.85
C ALA A 663 4.71 6.44 -59.58
N VAL A 664 5.55 5.87 -60.43
CA VAL A 664 6.29 4.64 -60.14
C VAL A 664 7.77 4.99 -60.09
N ARG A 665 8.44 4.73 -58.95
CA ARG A 665 9.84 5.15 -58.75
C ARG A 665 10.59 4.25 -57.79
N ARG A 666 11.92 4.26 -57.88
CA ARG A 666 12.77 3.60 -56.88
C ARG A 666 13.07 4.57 -55.73
N ALA A 667 12.92 4.09 -54.50
CA ALA A 667 13.25 4.83 -53.28
C ALA A 667 13.98 3.93 -52.28
N ARG A 668 14.51 4.54 -51.20
CA ARG A 668 15.09 3.77 -50.09
C ARG A 668 14.01 2.93 -49.41
N SER A 669 14.42 1.81 -48.81
CA SER A 669 13.54 0.97 -48.00
C SER A 669 12.98 1.76 -46.81
N ALA A 670 11.81 1.35 -46.30
CA ALA A 670 11.26 1.84 -45.05
C ALA A 670 12.25 1.71 -43.88
N TYR A 671 13.10 0.67 -43.91
CA TYR A 671 14.14 0.41 -42.90
C TYR A 671 15.48 1.11 -43.19
N GLY A 672 15.53 2.05 -44.15
CA GLY A 672 16.71 2.84 -44.47
C GLY A 672 17.53 2.30 -45.64
N ASP A 673 18.86 2.49 -45.59
CA ASP A 673 19.76 2.11 -46.68
C ASP A 673 20.23 0.66 -46.53
N LEU A 674 19.47 -0.26 -47.12
CA LEU A 674 19.72 -1.70 -47.10
C LEU A 674 20.19 -2.21 -48.48
N GLY A 675 20.89 -1.37 -49.25
CA GLY A 675 21.44 -1.70 -50.56
C GLY A 675 20.58 -1.23 -51.72
N ARG A 676 20.09 -2.16 -52.57
CA ARG A 676 19.34 -1.79 -53.80
C ARG A 676 18.01 -1.10 -53.45
N PRO A 677 17.74 0.10 -54.02
CA PRO A 677 16.45 0.79 -53.86
C PRO A 677 15.24 -0.07 -54.26
N VAL A 678 14.21 -0.04 -53.43
CA VAL A 678 12.94 -0.75 -53.62
C VAL A 678 12.09 0.01 -54.65
N LEU A 679 11.40 -0.72 -55.53
CA LEU A 679 10.44 -0.13 -56.46
C LEU A 679 9.11 0.12 -55.76
N TYR A 680 8.66 1.37 -55.75
CA TYR A 680 7.42 1.81 -55.13
C TYR A 680 6.46 2.39 -56.16
N VAL A 681 5.17 2.13 -55.95
CA VAL A 681 4.07 2.94 -56.44
C VAL A 681 3.86 4.07 -55.44
N GLN A 682 3.88 5.31 -55.90
CA GLN A 682 3.48 6.47 -55.13
C GLN A 682 2.03 6.79 -55.49
N SER A 683 1.18 7.02 -54.50
CA SER A 683 -0.22 7.38 -54.69
C SER A 683 -0.69 8.38 -53.64
N ASP A 684 -1.76 9.11 -53.96
CA ASP A 684 -2.51 9.99 -53.05
C ASP A 684 -3.62 9.25 -52.28
N VAL A 685 -3.82 7.95 -52.53
CA VAL A 685 -4.71 7.08 -51.73
C VAL A 685 -4.42 7.29 -50.25
N ALA A 686 -5.44 7.61 -49.46
CA ALA A 686 -5.29 7.84 -48.04
C ALA A 686 -4.78 6.58 -47.33
N ALA A 687 -3.59 6.67 -46.73
CA ALA A 687 -2.95 5.61 -45.97
C ALA A 687 -2.59 6.13 -44.57
N ASN A 688 -3.22 5.52 -43.57
CA ASN A 688 -2.99 5.77 -42.14
C ASN A 688 -2.32 4.53 -41.49
N PRO A 689 -1.71 4.68 -40.29
CA PRO A 689 -1.32 3.55 -39.45
C PRO A 689 -2.42 2.48 -39.42
N GLY A 690 -2.05 1.21 -39.56
CA GLY A 690 -2.99 0.07 -39.67
C GLY A 690 -3.29 -0.38 -41.12
N ASN A 691 -3.07 0.47 -42.13
CA ASN A 691 -3.12 0.03 -43.54
C ASN A 691 -1.87 -0.72 -44.00
N SER A 692 -0.75 -0.60 -43.28
CA SER A 692 0.50 -1.30 -43.59
C SER A 692 0.26 -2.79 -43.83
N GLY A 693 0.74 -3.29 -44.96
CA GLY A 693 0.59 -4.67 -45.41
C GLY A 693 -0.71 -4.93 -46.19
N GLY A 694 -1.60 -3.95 -46.28
CA GLY A 694 -2.85 -4.01 -47.02
C GLY A 694 -2.62 -3.96 -48.54
N PRO A 695 -3.45 -4.67 -49.33
CA PRO A 695 -3.35 -4.68 -50.78
C PRO A 695 -3.91 -3.38 -51.39
N VAL A 696 -3.23 -2.90 -52.43
CA VAL A 696 -3.72 -1.86 -53.34
C VAL A 696 -4.23 -2.52 -54.61
N PHE A 697 -5.49 -2.30 -54.92
CA PHE A 697 -6.18 -2.84 -56.08
C PHE A 697 -6.31 -1.82 -57.21
N LEU A 698 -6.05 -2.27 -58.43
CA LEU A 698 -6.57 -1.68 -59.66
C LEU A 698 -7.69 -2.60 -60.15
N ASN A 699 -8.94 -2.16 -60.04
CA ASN A 699 -10.12 -3.01 -60.17
C ASN A 699 -10.12 -4.14 -59.12
N ASP A 700 -9.99 -5.39 -59.58
CA ASP A 700 -9.93 -6.63 -58.80
C ASP A 700 -8.51 -7.21 -58.69
N LYS A 701 -7.49 -6.52 -59.25
CA LYS A 701 -6.10 -6.98 -59.29
C LYS A 701 -5.18 -6.19 -58.38
N VAL A 702 -4.33 -6.87 -57.62
CA VAL A 702 -3.34 -6.24 -56.73
C VAL A 702 -2.17 -5.68 -57.54
N VAL A 703 -1.93 -4.38 -57.39
CA VAL A 703 -0.84 -3.63 -58.05
C VAL A 703 0.26 -3.19 -57.09
N ALA A 704 -0.01 -3.15 -55.78
CA ALA A 704 0.99 -2.82 -54.76
C ALA A 704 0.58 -3.27 -53.35
N VAL A 705 1.50 -3.17 -52.39
CA VAL A 705 1.26 -3.41 -50.95
C VAL A 705 1.59 -2.15 -50.16
N CYS A 706 0.67 -1.66 -49.32
CA CYS A 706 0.89 -0.48 -48.49
C CYS A 706 2.07 -0.67 -47.54
N ASP A 707 2.96 0.33 -47.47
CA ASP A 707 4.22 0.23 -46.72
C ASP A 707 4.42 1.45 -45.81
N TRP A 708 4.73 2.63 -46.38
CA TRP A 708 5.03 3.83 -45.58
C TRP A 708 4.51 5.12 -46.21
N THR A 709 4.38 6.15 -45.37
CA THR A 709 3.95 7.49 -45.76
C THR A 709 5.00 8.54 -45.37
N LYS A 710 5.14 9.60 -46.17
CA LYS A 710 6.10 10.67 -45.87
C LYS A 710 5.57 11.57 -44.76
N ARG A 711 6.09 11.38 -43.54
CA ARG A 711 5.76 12.22 -42.38
C ARG A 711 5.97 13.72 -42.67
N GLY A 712 5.03 14.56 -42.24
CA GLY A 712 5.05 16.02 -42.45
C GLY A 712 4.59 16.46 -43.84
N SER A 713 4.05 15.54 -44.66
CA SER A 713 3.43 15.83 -45.95
C SER A 713 2.04 15.20 -46.01
N GLN A 714 1.21 15.66 -46.94
CA GLN A 714 -0.10 15.07 -47.23
C GLN A 714 -0.05 14.40 -48.60
N ASN A 715 -0.73 13.27 -48.75
CA ASN A 715 -0.91 12.56 -50.03
C ASN A 715 0.41 12.09 -50.68
N LEU A 716 1.43 11.81 -49.88
CA LEU A 716 2.69 11.18 -50.30
C LEU A 716 2.82 9.80 -49.65
N ASN A 717 2.14 8.82 -50.24
CA ASN A 717 2.06 7.46 -49.74
C ASN A 717 2.79 6.51 -50.71
N PHE A 718 3.53 5.55 -50.17
CA PHE A 718 4.40 4.64 -50.91
C PHE A 718 3.97 3.19 -50.67
N PHE A 719 3.82 2.46 -51.77
CA PHE A 719 3.30 1.11 -51.81
C PHE A 719 4.28 0.22 -52.60
N ILE A 720 4.70 -0.91 -52.04
CA ILE A 720 5.67 -1.82 -52.66
C ILE A 720 5.07 -2.35 -53.96
N HIS A 721 5.77 -2.14 -55.09
CA HIS A 721 5.27 -2.48 -56.41
C HIS A 721 5.05 -4.00 -56.57
N TYR A 722 3.96 -4.42 -57.23
CA TYR A 722 3.58 -5.84 -57.35
C TYR A 722 4.72 -6.73 -57.89
N SER A 723 5.59 -6.22 -58.77
CA SER A 723 6.72 -6.99 -59.31
C SER A 723 7.76 -7.39 -58.26
N GLU A 724 8.03 -6.54 -57.26
CA GLU A 724 8.93 -6.88 -56.13
C GLU A 724 8.26 -7.95 -55.24
N VAL A 725 6.92 -7.88 -55.07
CA VAL A 725 6.12 -8.87 -54.33
C VAL A 725 6.12 -10.23 -55.03
N LEU A 726 5.90 -10.25 -56.34
CA LEU A 726 5.94 -11.48 -57.15
C LEU A 726 7.34 -12.13 -57.11
N GLU A 727 8.41 -11.33 -57.19
CA GLU A 727 9.78 -11.84 -57.06
C GLU A 727 10.01 -12.46 -55.67
N PHE A 728 9.55 -11.80 -54.61
CA PHE A 728 9.62 -12.30 -53.24
C PHE A 728 8.90 -13.64 -53.07
N LEU A 729 7.70 -13.77 -53.65
CA LEU A 729 6.87 -14.98 -53.61
C LEU A 729 7.48 -16.12 -54.42
N HIS A 730 7.92 -15.86 -55.65
CA HIS A 730 8.52 -16.87 -56.53
C HIS A 730 9.81 -17.46 -55.94
N LYS A 731 10.66 -16.63 -55.31
CA LYS A 731 11.88 -17.09 -54.62
C LYS A 731 11.59 -18.06 -53.47
N ARG A 732 10.35 -18.05 -52.95
CA ARG A 732 9.89 -18.89 -51.83
C ARG A 732 8.97 -20.03 -52.28
N GLY A 733 8.90 -20.27 -53.60
CA GLY A 733 8.11 -21.36 -54.18
C GLY A 733 6.59 -21.12 -54.22
N VAL A 734 6.14 -19.90 -53.92
CA VAL A 734 4.71 -19.54 -53.98
C VAL A 734 4.37 -19.04 -55.38
N ARG A 735 3.31 -19.59 -55.98
CA ARG A 735 2.82 -19.27 -57.33
C ARG A 735 1.47 -18.55 -57.22
N PRO A 736 1.44 -17.20 -57.10
CA PRO A 736 0.20 -16.44 -56.99
C PRO A 736 -0.55 -16.38 -58.33
N ARG A 737 -1.85 -16.06 -58.29
CA ARG A 737 -2.68 -15.80 -59.49
C ARG A 737 -2.27 -14.45 -60.13
N THR A 738 -2.22 -14.34 -61.45
CA THR A 738 -1.80 -13.13 -62.21
C THR A 738 -2.72 -12.83 -63.39
#